data_AF-A0A9X2GG30-F1
#
_entry.id   AF-A0A9X2GG30-F1
#
_cell.length_a   1.000
_cell.length_b   1.000
_cell.length_c   1.000
_cell.angle_alpha   90.00
_cell.angle_beta   90.00
_cell.angle_gamma   90.00
#
_symmetry.space_group_name_H-M   'P 1'
#
loop_
_entity.id
_entity.type
_entity.pdbx_description
1 polymer ?
#
loop_
_entity_poly.entity_id
_entity_poly.type
_entity_poly.pdbx_seq_one_letter_code
_entity_poly.pdbx_strand_id
1 'polypeptide(L)'
;MRSLSCRGALAGLVLGGVVATAALPAAPALGIVGGSAAPADGYGFVADVRVGDAVRGCSGALIDPEWIVTAKSCFAEGSAPVPAGPPSQATTVTVGREDLTTVSEGQVRGVTHVVPHPARDLLLAKLAAPVVEVTPVRVSATAPTPGEELRVAGFGRTATTWVPHRLHTAPFSVRTVNAGAIEIAPGSSAPASICKGDAGGPALRSVAAGLELVALNSASWQAGCLETDASETRTGATEVRLDDVRDWVRQTVRGGAFVRLPTSAQVLDTRSGLGATAGPREARSLTPFQVTGVGGIPAGDVTAVLVDVTAIAGTLPTFLTLLPDGAPRPPLSMVNASAGQIISNTAVVPVPASGKLAVYSNGPGAHVTVDVQGYYTTSGTAGRGFVPVDHTRVVDTRSGLGGPAGVVPPRGTRTFNLRGAAIPAGAGTAYLDLIVTDATQDGWVGAFPPGGANNRSVMDYVPGTTAHGVAVQLSADGRATFTNNGASSVHFVATALGYFTGSADSGTRLRTMTAVRRLDTRSAGDGEPLPANGTVDVPLGVPAGATAALNLTVVDNTADGHLNVWPVDGAERTTSLVNYAPKAEGVRAGHTVVKAGTDGKIRIRNDSPGTAHLLVEVQGWYMGDLVPAGGTQPGDGDPTPLPTGGQSIVEGFVYPLDLSHEYAGTSGQDDWGRDEAEARNFELISGNGGIIWVSCTAATEDGVGVIKVFPGLLNGDTEVGEPHLGVTAVCFKVLAPKGVVKLRIPNVYEVQGDGRSPGAGHDVDATVVNVASGTERTKRVERDESEQFGRTDVTCDENHPDFPDNCRETLLELRVVN
;
A
#
# COMPACT_ATOMS: atom_id res chain seq x y z
N MET A 1 48.05 -3.98 -58.79
CA MET A 1 47.54 -4.93 -59.81
C MET A 1 46.05 -4.57 -59.98
N ARG A 2 45.56 -3.96 -61.06
CA ARG A 2 45.40 -4.42 -62.47
C ARG A 2 44.32 -5.52 -62.68
N SER A 3 43.04 -5.12 -62.79
CA SER A 3 41.98 -5.60 -63.73
C SER A 3 40.60 -5.10 -63.22
N LEU A 4 39.61 -4.56 -63.96
CA LEU A 4 39.01 -4.87 -65.29
C LEU A 4 38.27 -6.24 -65.28
N SER A 5 37.06 -6.45 -65.82
CA SER A 5 36.03 -5.58 -66.46
C SER A 5 34.65 -6.34 -66.46
N CYS A 6 33.50 -5.94 -67.04
CA CYS A 6 33.17 -4.86 -67.97
C CYS A 6 31.75 -4.26 -67.80
N ARG A 7 30.68 -4.87 -68.36
CA ARG A 7 29.30 -4.30 -68.50
C ARG A 7 28.22 -5.39 -68.65
N GLY A 8 26.98 -5.06 -68.29
CA GLY A 8 25.76 -5.70 -68.77
C GLY A 8 24.54 -4.83 -68.41
N ALA A 9 23.65 -4.53 -69.37
CA ALA A 9 22.50 -3.65 -69.15
C ALA A 9 21.30 -4.08 -69.98
N LEU A 10 20.10 -4.02 -69.39
CA LEU A 10 18.81 -4.09 -70.07
C LEU A 10 17.73 -3.45 -69.19
N ALA A 11 16.74 -2.80 -69.80
CA ALA A 11 15.72 -2.04 -69.09
C ALA A 11 14.44 -2.88 -68.88
N GLY A 12 13.80 -2.70 -67.72
CA GLY A 12 12.45 -3.19 -67.44
C GLY A 12 11.63 -2.06 -66.83
N LEU A 13 10.63 -1.56 -67.55
CA LEU A 13 9.79 -0.44 -67.12
C LEU A 13 8.42 -0.99 -66.67
N VAL A 14 8.16 -0.91 -65.36
CA VAL A 14 6.88 -1.28 -64.75
C VAL A 14 6.43 -0.15 -63.84
N LEU A 15 5.20 0.34 -64.02
CA LEU A 15 4.61 1.34 -63.14
C LEU A 15 4.20 0.69 -61.83
N GLY A 16 4.98 0.89 -60.77
CA GLY A 16 4.58 0.64 -59.39
C GLY A 16 4.21 1.98 -58.73
N GLY A 17 2.95 2.16 -58.37
CA GLY A 17 2.51 3.38 -57.68
C GLY A 17 3.09 3.45 -56.27
N VAL A 18 3.81 4.53 -55.96
CA VAL A 18 4.30 4.79 -54.59
C VAL A 18 3.10 5.19 -53.73
N VAL A 19 2.51 4.21 -53.03
CA VAL A 19 1.64 4.47 -51.89
C VAL A 19 2.54 5.00 -50.77
N ALA A 20 2.65 6.32 -50.68
CA ALA A 20 3.35 6.97 -49.58
C ALA A 20 2.55 6.75 -48.29
N THR A 21 2.94 5.75 -47.49
CA THR A 21 2.43 5.54 -46.13
C THR A 21 2.93 6.66 -45.23
N ALA A 22 2.22 7.80 -45.27
CA ALA A 22 2.52 9.00 -44.50
C ALA A 22 2.26 8.75 -43.01
N ALA A 23 3.25 8.20 -42.32
CA ALA A 23 3.27 8.12 -40.86
C ALA A 23 3.43 9.54 -40.28
N LEU A 24 2.28 10.17 -39.98
CA LEU A 24 2.17 11.42 -39.24
C LEU A 24 1.57 11.13 -37.86
N PRO A 25 1.87 11.96 -36.83
CA PRO A 25 1.70 11.56 -35.44
C PRO A 25 0.23 11.46 -35.02
N ALA A 26 -0.15 10.27 -34.51
CA ALA A 26 -1.37 10.11 -33.73
C ALA A 26 -1.20 10.74 -32.34
N ALA A 27 -2.27 11.37 -31.83
CA ALA A 27 -2.36 11.89 -30.46
C ALA A 27 -3.16 10.92 -29.55
N PRO A 28 -2.95 10.93 -28.22
CA PRO A 28 -3.80 10.20 -27.25
C PRO A 28 -5.27 10.68 -27.29
N ALA A 29 -6.26 9.99 -26.64
CA ALA A 29 -7.70 10.29 -26.84
C ALA A 29 -8.70 10.05 -25.66
N LEU A 30 -9.61 10.92 -25.07
CA LEU A 30 -10.16 12.33 -25.14
C LEU A 30 -11.68 12.44 -25.01
N GLY A 31 -12.35 11.78 -24.10
CA GLY A 31 -13.74 12.08 -23.75
C GLY A 31 -14.73 11.69 -24.82
N ILE A 32 -15.91 11.29 -24.38
CA ILE A 32 -16.91 10.72 -25.27
C ILE A 32 -17.91 11.78 -25.71
N VAL A 33 -17.58 12.47 -26.80
CA VAL A 33 -18.54 13.27 -27.59
C VAL A 33 -19.73 12.39 -27.95
N GLY A 34 -20.95 12.92 -27.81
CA GLY A 34 -22.19 12.18 -28.13
C GLY A 34 -22.57 11.08 -27.13
N GLY A 35 -21.71 10.79 -26.14
CA GLY A 35 -22.03 9.89 -25.04
C GLY A 35 -22.99 10.52 -24.03
N SER A 36 -23.83 9.68 -23.40
CA SER A 36 -24.57 10.10 -22.22
C SER A 36 -23.61 10.26 -21.03
N ALA A 37 -24.05 10.96 -19.98
CA ALA A 37 -23.47 10.72 -18.66
C ALA A 37 -23.61 9.23 -18.30
N ALA A 38 -22.72 8.71 -17.45
CA ALA A 38 -22.90 7.40 -16.86
C ALA A 38 -24.24 7.34 -16.07
N PRO A 39 -24.96 6.21 -16.09
CA PRO A 39 -25.94 5.90 -15.05
C PRO A 39 -25.20 5.76 -13.73
N ALA A 40 -25.72 6.38 -12.66
CA ALA A 40 -25.05 6.59 -11.36
C ALA A 40 -24.61 5.33 -10.56
N ASP A 41 -24.75 4.15 -11.15
CA ASP A 41 -24.43 2.86 -10.56
C ASP A 41 -23.63 2.02 -11.57
N GLY A 42 -22.46 1.55 -11.14
CA GLY A 42 -21.72 0.47 -11.80
C GLY A 42 -20.43 0.87 -12.52
N TYR A 43 -20.08 2.16 -12.65
CA TYR A 43 -18.82 2.59 -13.28
C TYR A 43 -17.80 3.16 -12.29
N GLY A 44 -18.00 3.03 -10.98
CA GLY A 44 -17.07 3.52 -9.96
C GLY A 44 -15.62 3.03 -10.07
N PHE A 45 -15.33 1.92 -10.78
CA PHE A 45 -13.96 1.47 -11.08
C PHE A 45 -13.25 2.30 -12.17
N VAL A 46 -13.97 3.11 -12.94
CA VAL A 46 -13.36 3.99 -13.95
C VAL A 46 -12.59 5.09 -13.22
N ALA A 47 -11.34 5.29 -13.62
CA ALA A 47 -10.42 6.20 -12.97
C ALA A 47 -10.27 7.50 -13.77
N ASP A 48 -10.32 8.64 -13.09
CA ASP A 48 -9.72 9.89 -13.56
C ASP A 48 -8.24 9.88 -13.17
N VAL A 49 -7.34 10.18 -14.11
CA VAL A 49 -5.88 10.09 -13.93
C VAL A 49 -5.26 11.44 -14.27
N ARG A 50 -4.63 12.09 -13.30
CA ARG A 50 -4.01 13.42 -13.44
C ARG A 50 -2.50 13.30 -13.30
N VAL A 51 -1.78 13.38 -14.42
CA VAL A 51 -0.30 13.34 -14.47
C VAL A 51 0.23 14.76 -14.44
N GLY A 52 1.22 15.02 -13.57
CA GLY A 52 1.85 16.32 -13.38
C GLY A 52 0.88 17.35 -12.79
N ASP A 53 0.29 17.05 -11.63
CA ASP A 53 -0.67 17.93 -10.93
C ASP A 53 -1.73 18.55 -11.87
N ALA A 54 -2.36 17.67 -12.66
CA ALA A 54 -3.37 17.95 -13.68
C ALA A 54 -2.92 18.68 -14.96
N VAL A 55 -1.61 18.81 -15.23
CA VAL A 55 -1.07 19.21 -16.55
C VAL A 55 -1.58 18.28 -17.67
N ARG A 56 -1.77 16.99 -17.39
CA ARG A 56 -2.38 16.03 -18.32
C ARG A 56 -3.47 15.21 -17.65
N GLY A 57 -4.69 15.32 -18.18
CA GLY A 57 -5.80 14.42 -17.86
C GLY A 57 -5.75 13.15 -18.72
N CYS A 58 -5.95 12.01 -18.07
CA CYS A 58 -6.12 10.68 -18.64
C CYS A 58 -7.25 9.92 -17.96
N SER A 59 -7.61 8.76 -18.50
CA SER A 59 -8.57 7.84 -17.86
C SER A 59 -7.93 6.48 -17.57
N GLY A 60 -8.60 5.66 -16.76
CA GLY A 60 -8.09 4.36 -16.34
C GLY A 60 -9.20 3.43 -15.87
N ALA A 61 -8.82 2.23 -15.42
CA ALA A 61 -9.70 1.33 -14.71
C ALA A 61 -8.98 0.67 -13.52
N LEU A 62 -9.64 0.67 -12.36
CA LEU A 62 -9.23 -0.08 -11.17
C LEU A 62 -9.42 -1.58 -11.42
N ILE A 63 -8.33 -2.36 -11.40
CA ILE A 63 -8.34 -3.81 -11.66
C ILE A 63 -7.85 -4.66 -10.46
N ASP A 64 -7.24 -4.01 -9.48
CA ASP A 64 -6.92 -4.53 -8.16
C ASP A 64 -6.98 -3.37 -7.15
N PRO A 65 -7.28 -3.58 -5.86
CA PRO A 65 -7.31 -2.53 -4.84
C PRO A 65 -6.06 -1.65 -4.80
N GLU A 66 -4.89 -2.19 -5.14
CA GLU A 66 -3.64 -1.43 -5.19
C GLU A 66 -3.27 -0.91 -6.60
N TRP A 67 -4.02 -1.25 -7.67
CA TRP A 67 -3.60 -0.98 -9.06
C TRP A 67 -4.73 -0.54 -10.00
N ILE A 68 -4.47 0.55 -10.73
CA ILE A 68 -5.18 0.85 -11.98
C ILE A 68 -4.38 0.38 -13.20
N VAL A 69 -5.08 0.21 -14.32
CA VAL A 69 -4.52 0.11 -15.66
C VAL A 69 -4.94 1.32 -16.50
N THR A 70 -4.03 1.84 -17.32
CA THR A 70 -4.21 3.05 -18.15
C THR A 70 -3.25 3.02 -19.36
N ALA A 71 -3.24 4.05 -20.20
CA ALA A 71 -2.32 4.15 -21.34
C ALA A 71 -0.92 4.62 -20.90
N LYS A 72 0.10 4.15 -21.61
CA LYS A 72 1.51 4.51 -21.35
C LYS A 72 1.84 5.92 -21.85
N SER A 73 1.21 6.34 -22.95
CA SER A 73 1.28 7.66 -23.56
C SER A 73 0.92 8.80 -22.58
N CYS A 74 0.05 8.53 -21.60
CA CYS A 74 -0.24 9.45 -20.49
C CYS A 74 1.01 9.85 -19.68
N PHE A 75 1.98 8.95 -19.54
CA PHE A 75 3.19 9.14 -18.73
C PHE A 75 4.43 9.47 -19.58
N ALA A 76 4.28 9.61 -20.90
CA ALA A 76 5.39 9.87 -21.81
C ALA A 76 5.76 11.37 -21.87
N GLU A 77 7.06 11.64 -21.87
CA GLU A 77 7.64 12.97 -22.05
C GLU A 77 8.30 13.04 -23.45
N GLY A 78 7.61 13.70 -24.38
CA GLY A 78 8.01 13.73 -25.78
C GLY A 78 8.02 12.33 -26.41
N SER A 79 9.20 11.86 -26.82
CA SER A 79 9.43 10.52 -27.40
C SER A 79 10.20 9.58 -26.46
N ALA A 80 10.46 9.99 -25.22
CA ALA A 80 11.19 9.16 -24.26
C ALA A 80 10.37 7.93 -23.84
N PRO A 81 10.99 6.75 -23.69
CA PRO A 81 10.31 5.58 -23.13
C PRO A 81 10.04 5.81 -21.64
N VAL A 82 8.81 5.54 -21.21
CA VAL A 82 8.46 5.50 -19.78
C VAL A 82 9.24 4.35 -19.12
N PRO A 83 10.05 4.58 -18.07
CA PRO A 83 10.70 3.51 -17.31
C PRO A 83 9.72 2.83 -16.34
N ALA A 84 10.07 1.65 -15.84
CA ALA A 84 9.44 1.10 -14.64
C ALA A 84 10.11 1.72 -13.40
N GLY A 85 9.32 2.14 -12.41
CA GLY A 85 9.81 2.92 -11.28
C GLY A 85 8.73 3.85 -10.71
N PRO A 86 9.07 4.77 -9.80
CA PRO A 86 8.21 5.92 -9.49
C PRO A 86 7.88 6.71 -10.78
N PRO A 87 6.68 7.31 -10.92
CA PRO A 87 6.37 8.15 -12.07
C PRO A 87 7.27 9.40 -12.09
N SER A 88 7.67 9.89 -13.27
CA SER A 88 8.51 11.10 -13.40
C SER A 88 7.81 12.38 -12.91
N GLN A 89 6.48 12.36 -12.87
CA GLN A 89 5.64 13.46 -12.44
C GLN A 89 4.65 12.98 -11.38
N ALA A 90 4.38 13.81 -10.37
CA ALA A 90 3.34 13.57 -9.38
C ALA A 90 2.03 13.22 -10.10
N THR A 91 1.45 12.08 -9.76
CA THR A 91 0.28 11.54 -10.44
C THR A 91 -0.79 11.17 -9.43
N THR A 92 -1.99 11.72 -9.63
CA THR A 92 -3.17 11.52 -8.79
C THR A 92 -4.22 10.73 -9.56
N VAL A 93 -4.86 9.79 -8.87
CA VAL A 93 -5.89 8.90 -9.39
C VAL A 93 -7.14 9.06 -8.53
N THR A 94 -8.29 9.30 -9.17
CA THR A 94 -9.60 9.36 -8.51
C THR A 94 -10.48 8.23 -9.03
N VAL A 95 -11.04 7.44 -8.12
CA VAL A 95 -12.00 6.35 -8.42
C VAL A 95 -13.22 6.47 -7.51
N GLY A 96 -14.33 5.84 -7.88
CA GLY A 96 -15.58 5.88 -7.10
C GLY A 96 -16.33 7.21 -7.17
N ARG A 97 -16.04 8.05 -8.18
CA ARG A 97 -16.78 9.29 -8.49
C ARG A 97 -17.17 9.28 -9.96
N GLU A 98 -18.47 9.31 -10.23
CA GLU A 98 -18.98 9.51 -11.60
C GLU A 98 -19.22 11.00 -11.89
N ASP A 99 -19.28 11.84 -10.84
CA ASP A 99 -19.09 13.29 -10.89
C ASP A 99 -17.93 13.67 -9.96
N LEU A 100 -16.82 14.15 -10.53
CA LEU A 100 -15.60 14.52 -9.81
C LEU A 100 -15.81 15.68 -8.81
N THR A 101 -16.96 16.36 -8.84
CA THR A 101 -17.33 17.36 -7.82
C THR A 101 -17.87 16.78 -6.52
N THR A 102 -18.28 15.49 -6.48
CA THR A 102 -18.75 14.84 -5.24
C THR A 102 -17.58 14.42 -4.36
N VAL A 103 -16.88 15.40 -3.79
CA VAL A 103 -15.65 15.18 -3.00
C VAL A 103 -15.84 14.34 -1.72
N SER A 104 -17.08 14.19 -1.25
CA SER A 104 -17.49 13.30 -0.16
C SER A 104 -17.60 11.82 -0.55
N GLU A 105 -17.59 11.51 -1.84
CA GLU A 105 -17.69 10.16 -2.41
C GLU A 105 -16.33 9.72 -2.94
N GLY A 106 -16.19 8.41 -3.23
CA GLY A 106 -15.01 7.85 -3.88
C GLY A 106 -13.69 8.06 -3.14
N GLN A 107 -12.60 7.68 -3.79
CA GLN A 107 -11.27 7.60 -3.17
C GLN A 107 -10.20 8.17 -4.11
N VAL A 108 -9.46 9.16 -3.61
CA VAL A 108 -8.29 9.76 -4.28
C VAL A 108 -7.01 9.10 -3.77
N ARG A 109 -6.05 8.81 -4.66
CA ARG A 109 -4.76 8.18 -4.35
C ARG A 109 -3.65 8.75 -5.24
N GLY A 110 -2.46 8.98 -4.66
CA GLY A 110 -1.25 9.17 -5.45
C GLY A 110 -0.75 7.86 -6.06
N VAL A 111 0.07 7.94 -7.11
CA VAL A 111 0.78 6.79 -7.71
C VAL A 111 2.21 6.71 -7.16
N THR A 112 2.61 5.53 -6.68
CA THR A 112 3.96 5.27 -6.12
C THR A 112 4.88 4.53 -7.09
N HIS A 113 4.33 3.81 -8.06
CA HIS A 113 5.10 3.02 -9.01
C HIS A 113 4.31 2.83 -10.32
N VAL A 114 5.00 2.82 -11.46
CA VAL A 114 4.42 2.51 -12.77
C VAL A 114 5.18 1.36 -13.42
N VAL A 115 4.43 0.49 -14.12
CA VAL A 115 4.97 -0.64 -14.89
C VAL A 115 4.42 -0.54 -16.32
N PRO A 116 5.20 0.01 -17.26
CA PRO A 116 4.81 0.09 -18.66
C PRO A 116 4.94 -1.27 -19.37
N HIS A 117 3.93 -1.63 -20.18
CA HIS A 117 4.01 -2.82 -21.04
C HIS A 117 5.03 -2.57 -22.16
N PRO A 118 5.96 -3.52 -22.44
CA PRO A 118 7.05 -3.29 -23.39
C PRO A 118 6.55 -2.99 -24.81
N ALA A 119 5.55 -3.73 -25.29
CA ALA A 119 5.14 -3.72 -26.70
C ALA A 119 3.79 -3.02 -27.00
N ARG A 120 3.14 -2.36 -26.02
CA ARG A 120 1.80 -1.74 -26.19
C ARG A 120 1.72 -0.38 -25.50
N ASP A 121 0.72 0.42 -25.86
CA ASP A 121 0.38 1.66 -25.16
C ASP A 121 -0.44 1.37 -23.89
N LEU A 122 0.19 0.65 -22.95
CA LEU A 122 -0.45 0.09 -21.76
C LEU A 122 0.49 0.22 -20.56
N LEU A 123 -0.05 0.62 -19.41
CA LEU A 123 0.69 0.87 -18.19
C LEU A 123 -0.16 0.49 -16.97
N LEU A 124 0.48 -0.16 -15.99
CA LEU A 124 -0.08 -0.44 -14.67
C LEU A 124 0.48 0.59 -13.69
N ALA A 125 -0.36 1.20 -12.86
CA ALA A 125 0.05 2.19 -11.87
C ALA A 125 -0.36 1.74 -10.46
N LYS A 126 0.62 1.62 -9.56
CA LYS A 126 0.40 1.25 -8.17
C LYS A 126 -0.01 2.47 -7.34
N LEU A 127 -1.13 2.37 -6.67
CA LEU A 127 -1.69 3.37 -5.77
C LEU A 127 -0.94 3.42 -4.43
N ALA A 128 -0.84 4.60 -3.83
CA ALA A 128 -0.13 4.82 -2.55
C ALA A 128 -0.79 4.15 -1.34
N ALA A 129 -2.10 3.88 -1.43
CA ALA A 129 -2.88 3.14 -0.44
C ALA A 129 -4.01 2.40 -1.18
N PRO A 130 -4.50 1.26 -0.66
CA PRO A 130 -5.55 0.50 -1.33
C PRO A 130 -6.85 1.30 -1.45
N VAL A 131 -7.61 0.98 -2.49
CA VAL A 131 -9.00 1.38 -2.67
C VAL A 131 -9.89 0.27 -2.09
N VAL A 132 -10.81 0.62 -1.20
CA VAL A 132 -11.52 -0.37 -0.34
C VAL A 132 -13.05 -0.34 -0.47
N GLU A 133 -13.61 0.77 -0.96
CA GLU A 133 -15.06 0.93 -1.21
C GLU A 133 -15.48 0.63 -2.66
N VAL A 134 -14.52 0.60 -3.60
CA VAL A 134 -14.79 0.36 -5.02
C VAL A 134 -14.40 -1.07 -5.39
N THR A 135 -15.32 -1.82 -5.99
CA THR A 135 -15.04 -3.14 -6.56
C THR A 135 -14.26 -2.99 -7.88
N PRO A 136 -13.05 -3.56 -8.04
CA PRO A 136 -12.31 -3.49 -9.30
C PRO A 136 -12.97 -4.27 -10.45
N VAL A 137 -12.79 -3.81 -11.69
CA VAL A 137 -13.30 -4.48 -12.89
C VAL A 137 -12.42 -5.67 -13.27
N ARG A 138 -13.05 -6.76 -13.72
CA ARG A 138 -12.35 -7.97 -14.18
C ARG A 138 -11.76 -7.76 -15.57
N VAL A 139 -10.48 -8.07 -15.75
CA VAL A 139 -9.85 -8.13 -17.08
C VAL A 139 -10.33 -9.38 -17.82
N SER A 140 -11.10 -9.20 -18.89
CA SER A 140 -11.77 -10.26 -19.65
C SER A 140 -10.78 -11.27 -20.20
N ALA A 141 -11.10 -12.57 -20.12
CA ALA A 141 -10.33 -13.65 -20.74
C ALA A 141 -10.67 -13.89 -22.22
N THR A 142 -11.71 -13.21 -22.73
CA THR A 142 -12.29 -13.49 -24.05
C THR A 142 -11.96 -12.34 -25.00
N ALA A 143 -11.24 -12.64 -26.07
CA ALA A 143 -10.89 -11.67 -27.12
C ALA A 143 -12.16 -10.98 -27.69
N PRO A 144 -12.06 -9.69 -28.09
CA PRO A 144 -13.12 -9.01 -28.82
C PRO A 144 -13.33 -9.62 -30.22
N THR A 145 -14.53 -9.47 -30.77
CA THR A 145 -14.92 -9.99 -32.09
C THR A 145 -15.43 -8.88 -33.02
N PRO A 146 -15.18 -8.93 -34.35
CA PRO A 146 -15.72 -7.94 -35.27
C PRO A 146 -17.25 -7.91 -35.25
N GLY A 147 -17.82 -6.72 -35.13
CA GLY A 147 -19.27 -6.49 -34.99
C GLY A 147 -19.80 -6.46 -33.55
N GLU A 148 -18.98 -6.80 -32.56
CA GLU A 148 -19.31 -6.68 -31.13
C GLU A 148 -19.50 -5.20 -30.72
N GLU A 149 -20.50 -4.90 -29.89
CA GLU A 149 -20.67 -3.57 -29.28
C GLU A 149 -20.01 -3.56 -27.90
N LEU A 150 -19.02 -2.67 -27.72
CA LEU A 150 -18.40 -2.36 -26.44
C LEU A 150 -18.90 -1.01 -25.93
N ARG A 151 -18.99 -0.88 -24.60
CA ARG A 151 -19.32 0.37 -23.90
C ARG A 151 -18.02 1.04 -23.48
N VAL A 152 -17.62 2.10 -24.18
CA VAL A 152 -16.45 2.89 -23.79
C VAL A 152 -16.86 3.89 -22.72
N ALA A 153 -15.97 4.18 -21.76
CA ALA A 153 -16.17 5.17 -20.69
C ALA A 153 -14.92 6.04 -20.46
N GLY A 154 -15.10 7.31 -20.04
CA GLY A 154 -13.99 8.21 -19.71
C GLY A 154 -14.38 9.66 -19.32
N PHE A 155 -13.39 10.41 -18.85
CA PHE A 155 -13.52 11.75 -18.21
C PHE A 155 -13.02 12.94 -19.05
N GLY A 156 -12.56 12.70 -20.27
CA GLY A 156 -11.98 13.71 -21.14
C GLY A 156 -12.98 14.64 -21.80
N ARG A 157 -12.47 15.61 -22.59
CA ARG A 157 -13.23 16.68 -23.25
C ARG A 157 -14.45 16.19 -24.06
N THR A 158 -15.51 17.00 -24.05
CA THR A 158 -16.66 16.81 -24.94
C THR A 158 -16.51 17.67 -26.22
N ALA A 159 -17.60 17.87 -26.97
CA ALA A 159 -17.66 18.85 -28.05
C ALA A 159 -17.62 20.31 -27.54
N THR A 160 -17.89 20.55 -26.26
CA THR A 160 -18.15 21.87 -25.67
C THR A 160 -17.39 22.16 -24.37
N THR A 161 -16.79 21.16 -23.72
CA THR A 161 -16.17 21.29 -22.41
C THR A 161 -14.76 20.68 -22.41
N TRP A 162 -13.75 21.46 -22.02
CA TRP A 162 -12.33 21.05 -22.08
C TRP A 162 -11.94 20.05 -20.97
N VAL A 163 -12.39 20.29 -19.73
CA VAL A 163 -12.28 19.34 -18.61
C VAL A 163 -13.68 19.09 -18.05
N PRO A 164 -14.37 18.03 -18.49
CA PRO A 164 -15.60 17.61 -17.84
C PRO A 164 -15.34 17.11 -16.43
N HIS A 165 -16.29 17.38 -15.53
CA HIS A 165 -16.30 16.77 -14.21
C HIS A 165 -17.08 15.46 -14.18
N ARG A 166 -17.77 15.07 -15.26
CA ARG A 166 -18.62 13.86 -15.29
C ARG A 166 -18.04 12.77 -16.17
N LEU A 167 -18.29 11.53 -15.75
CA LEU A 167 -18.03 10.34 -16.55
C LEU A 167 -19.02 10.27 -17.71
N HIS A 168 -18.50 10.11 -18.93
CA HIS A 168 -19.29 9.90 -20.15
C HIS A 168 -19.17 8.45 -20.64
N THR A 169 -20.22 7.92 -21.27
CA THR A 169 -20.22 6.57 -21.88
C THR A 169 -20.91 6.55 -23.25
N ALA A 170 -20.42 5.73 -24.19
CA ALA A 170 -21.10 5.48 -25.48
C ALA A 170 -20.85 4.07 -26.04
N PRO A 171 -21.74 3.57 -26.91
CA PRO A 171 -21.54 2.34 -27.66
C PRO A 171 -20.58 2.54 -28.86
N PHE A 172 -19.60 1.66 -28.98
CA PHE A 172 -18.74 1.56 -30.16
C PHE A 172 -18.72 0.12 -30.66
N SER A 173 -18.81 -0.06 -31.98
CA SER A 173 -18.71 -1.39 -32.60
C SER A 173 -17.28 -1.68 -33.02
N VAL A 174 -16.77 -2.85 -32.64
CA VAL A 174 -15.48 -3.40 -33.07
C VAL A 174 -15.50 -3.61 -34.59
N ARG A 175 -14.50 -3.06 -35.29
CA ARG A 175 -14.39 -3.11 -36.77
C ARG A 175 -13.33 -4.09 -37.23
N THR A 176 -12.13 -4.01 -36.64
CA THR A 176 -11.05 -4.97 -36.90
C THR A 176 -10.42 -5.43 -35.58
N VAL A 177 -9.91 -6.66 -35.58
CA VAL A 177 -9.24 -7.27 -34.43
C VAL A 177 -7.83 -7.64 -34.85
N ASN A 178 -6.86 -6.86 -34.39
CA ASN A 178 -5.45 -6.97 -34.73
C ASN A 178 -4.66 -7.63 -33.59
N ALA A 179 -3.38 -7.89 -33.80
CA ALA A 179 -2.49 -8.40 -32.76
C ALA A 179 -2.32 -7.33 -31.65
N GLY A 180 -2.89 -7.58 -30.47
CA GLY A 180 -2.82 -6.69 -29.31
C GLY A 180 -3.62 -5.38 -29.37
N ALA A 181 -4.40 -5.14 -30.43
CA ALA A 181 -5.23 -3.94 -30.59
C ALA A 181 -6.54 -4.22 -31.33
N ILE A 182 -7.53 -3.35 -31.17
CA ILE A 182 -8.74 -3.31 -32.00
C ILE A 182 -8.95 -1.92 -32.60
N GLU A 183 -9.57 -1.87 -33.78
CA GLU A 183 -10.14 -0.64 -34.31
C GLU A 183 -11.64 -0.62 -34.02
N ILE A 184 -12.14 0.49 -33.49
CA ILE A 184 -13.55 0.71 -33.19
C ILE A 184 -14.09 1.92 -33.96
N ALA A 185 -15.39 1.92 -34.22
CA ALA A 185 -16.12 3.10 -34.69
C ALA A 185 -17.57 3.08 -34.16
N PRO A 186 -18.24 4.22 -34.01
CA PRO A 186 -19.48 4.36 -33.23
C PRO A 186 -20.56 3.32 -33.54
N GLY A 187 -21.31 2.92 -32.52
CA GLY A 187 -22.45 2.02 -32.67
C GLY A 187 -23.56 2.63 -33.52
N SER A 188 -24.41 1.78 -34.11
CA SER A 188 -25.56 2.23 -34.91
C SER A 188 -26.66 2.94 -34.12
N SER A 189 -26.51 3.04 -32.80
CA SER A 189 -27.48 3.58 -31.84
C SER A 189 -27.23 5.05 -31.47
N ALA A 190 -25.99 5.54 -31.54
CA ALA A 190 -25.66 6.96 -31.33
C ALA A 190 -24.31 7.34 -32.00
N PRO A 191 -24.22 8.50 -32.68
CA PRO A 191 -22.94 9.02 -33.16
C PRO A 191 -22.12 9.55 -31.97
N ALA A 192 -20.92 9.02 -31.78
CA ALA A 192 -20.01 9.39 -30.70
C ALA A 192 -18.56 9.53 -31.21
N SER A 193 -17.67 10.12 -30.41
CA SER A 193 -16.23 10.19 -30.69
C SER A 193 -15.41 10.26 -29.41
N ILE A 194 -14.18 9.75 -29.45
CA ILE A 194 -13.14 9.91 -28.43
C ILE A 194 -12.12 10.96 -28.96
N CYS A 195 -11.52 11.84 -28.15
CA CYS A 195 -10.69 13.00 -28.63
C CYS A 195 -9.16 13.00 -28.31
N LYS A 196 -8.62 13.84 -27.38
CA LYS A 196 -7.19 14.07 -27.01
C LYS A 196 -6.50 13.36 -25.77
N GLY A 197 -7.14 12.45 -25.00
CA GLY A 197 -6.60 11.91 -23.72
C GLY A 197 -7.38 11.05 -22.65
N ASP A 198 -8.68 10.65 -22.65
CA ASP A 198 -9.28 9.34 -22.16
C ASP A 198 -8.38 8.11 -22.45
N ALA A 199 -7.15 8.27 -22.89
CA ALA A 199 -6.18 7.22 -23.06
C ALA A 199 -6.06 6.48 -21.72
N GLY A 200 -6.21 5.16 -21.79
CA GLY A 200 -6.38 4.29 -20.63
C GLY A 200 -7.82 4.10 -20.16
N GLY A 201 -8.77 4.87 -20.68
CA GLY A 201 -10.21 4.75 -20.45
C GLY A 201 -10.75 3.41 -20.97
N PRO A 202 -11.64 2.75 -20.22
CA PRO A 202 -12.00 1.37 -20.48
C PRO A 202 -13.07 1.18 -21.56
N ALA A 203 -12.86 0.17 -22.40
CA ALA A 203 -13.87 -0.43 -23.26
C ALA A 203 -14.41 -1.72 -22.62
N LEU A 204 -15.72 -1.73 -22.35
CA LEU A 204 -16.38 -2.66 -21.44
C LEU A 204 -17.40 -3.54 -22.15
N ARG A 205 -17.44 -4.82 -21.75
CA ARG A 205 -18.42 -5.82 -22.17
C ARG A 205 -19.36 -6.14 -21.02
N SER A 206 -20.67 -6.13 -21.29
CA SER A 206 -21.67 -6.61 -20.33
C SER A 206 -21.75 -8.14 -20.36
N VAL A 207 -21.63 -8.77 -19.20
CA VAL A 207 -21.79 -10.22 -18.98
C VAL A 207 -22.75 -10.48 -17.82
N ALA A 208 -23.19 -11.72 -17.62
CA ALA A 208 -24.10 -12.09 -16.53
C ALA A 208 -23.53 -11.79 -15.11
N ALA A 209 -22.21 -11.63 -14.99
CA ALA A 209 -21.52 -11.30 -13.74
C ALA A 209 -21.20 -9.80 -13.57
N GLY A 210 -21.71 -8.92 -14.43
CA GLY A 210 -21.44 -7.47 -14.41
C GLY A 210 -20.69 -6.98 -15.65
N LEU A 211 -19.75 -6.05 -15.47
CA LEU A 211 -18.92 -5.52 -16.54
C LEU A 211 -17.54 -6.21 -16.56
N GLU A 212 -17.04 -6.52 -17.75
CA GLU A 212 -15.66 -6.97 -17.99
C GLU A 212 -14.90 -5.96 -18.85
N LEU A 213 -13.62 -5.78 -18.52
CA LEU A 213 -12.69 -4.91 -19.22
C LEU A 213 -12.02 -5.66 -20.39
N VAL A 214 -12.25 -5.21 -21.62
CA VAL A 214 -11.80 -5.89 -22.85
C VAL A 214 -10.59 -5.20 -23.47
N ALA A 215 -10.63 -3.87 -23.55
CA ALA A 215 -9.58 -3.05 -24.14
C ALA A 215 -9.52 -1.66 -23.47
N LEU A 216 -8.46 -0.89 -23.75
CA LEU A 216 -8.31 0.50 -23.31
C LEU A 216 -8.09 1.44 -24.49
N ASN A 217 -8.71 2.63 -24.45
CA ASN A 217 -8.44 3.72 -25.37
C ASN A 217 -6.94 4.04 -25.46
N SER A 218 -6.41 4.19 -26.69
CA SER A 218 -5.04 4.70 -26.91
C SER A 218 -5.06 5.95 -27.79
N ALA A 219 -5.58 5.85 -29.02
CA ALA A 219 -5.57 6.95 -29.98
C ALA A 219 -6.88 7.06 -30.76
N SER A 220 -7.23 8.25 -31.25
CA SER A 220 -8.44 8.47 -32.06
C SER A 220 -8.31 9.63 -33.04
N TRP A 221 -9.28 9.69 -33.95
CA TRP A 221 -9.34 10.68 -35.02
C TRP A 221 -10.01 12.02 -34.67
N GLN A 222 -10.42 12.27 -33.42
CA GLN A 222 -10.89 13.59 -32.94
C GLN A 222 -12.19 14.18 -33.54
N ALA A 223 -12.86 13.60 -34.54
CA ALA A 223 -13.96 14.28 -35.22
C ALA A 223 -15.12 14.68 -34.27
N GLY A 224 -15.59 15.93 -34.35
CA GLY A 224 -16.66 16.46 -33.49
C GLY A 224 -16.22 16.89 -32.08
N CYS A 225 -14.94 16.79 -31.75
CA CYS A 225 -14.39 17.18 -30.46
C CYS A 225 -14.05 18.68 -30.38
N LEU A 226 -14.18 19.28 -29.19
CA LEU A 226 -13.81 20.68 -28.94
C LEU A 226 -12.39 20.98 -29.46
N GLU A 227 -12.17 22.15 -30.09
CA GLU A 227 -10.88 22.53 -30.70
C GLU A 227 -10.25 21.42 -31.56
N THR A 228 -11.04 20.92 -32.49
CA THR A 228 -10.61 20.07 -33.60
C THR A 228 -11.08 20.71 -34.90
N ASP A 229 -10.28 20.58 -35.96
CA ASP A 229 -10.67 21.06 -37.29
C ASP A 229 -11.96 20.38 -37.76
N ALA A 230 -12.95 21.18 -38.18
CA ALA A 230 -14.27 20.70 -38.59
C ALA A 230 -14.26 19.92 -39.92
N SER A 231 -13.14 19.90 -40.64
CA SER A 231 -12.92 19.01 -41.79
C SER A 231 -12.56 17.58 -41.40
N GLU A 232 -12.13 17.35 -40.14
CA GLU A 232 -11.94 16.00 -39.62
C GLU A 232 -13.30 15.36 -39.30
N THR A 233 -13.56 14.24 -39.95
CA THR A 233 -14.86 13.56 -40.00
C THR A 233 -14.79 12.10 -39.57
N ARG A 234 -13.58 11.58 -39.29
CA ARG A 234 -13.37 10.22 -38.81
C ARG A 234 -13.63 10.16 -37.30
N THR A 235 -14.62 9.37 -36.90
CA THR A 235 -15.03 9.18 -35.49
C THR A 235 -14.46 7.90 -34.85
N GLY A 236 -13.63 7.15 -35.59
CA GLY A 236 -13.03 5.90 -35.13
C GLY A 236 -11.85 6.10 -34.17
N ALA A 237 -11.52 5.03 -33.45
CA ALA A 237 -10.41 4.97 -32.50
C ALA A 237 -9.68 3.61 -32.54
N THR A 238 -8.50 3.57 -31.94
CA THR A 238 -7.68 2.37 -31.73
C THR A 238 -7.52 2.14 -30.23
N GLU A 239 -7.86 0.92 -29.80
CA GLU A 239 -7.79 0.49 -28.41
C GLU A 239 -6.79 -0.66 -28.25
N VAL A 240 -6.12 -0.72 -27.10
CA VAL A 240 -5.20 -1.80 -26.73
C VAL A 240 -5.99 -2.95 -26.09
N ARG A 241 -5.90 -4.14 -26.69
CA ARG A 241 -6.51 -5.37 -26.15
C ARG A 241 -5.86 -5.80 -24.84
N LEU A 242 -6.66 -6.31 -23.91
CA LEU A 242 -6.16 -6.86 -22.64
C LEU A 242 -6.20 -8.39 -22.55
N ASP A 243 -6.95 -9.08 -23.41
CA ASP A 243 -7.25 -10.51 -23.29
C ASP A 243 -6.00 -11.42 -23.31
N ASP A 244 -4.97 -11.03 -24.05
CA ASP A 244 -3.72 -11.76 -24.25
C ASP A 244 -2.52 -11.18 -23.44
N VAL A 245 -2.76 -10.19 -22.57
CA VAL A 245 -1.75 -9.65 -21.62
C VAL A 245 -2.10 -9.91 -20.15
N ARG A 246 -3.14 -10.71 -19.89
CA ARG A 246 -3.64 -11.05 -18.55
C ARG A 246 -2.58 -11.66 -17.65
N ASP A 247 -1.67 -12.46 -18.22
CA ASP A 247 -0.56 -13.02 -17.46
C ASP A 247 0.50 -11.97 -17.08
N TRP A 248 0.76 -10.96 -17.92
CA TRP A 248 1.63 -9.83 -17.55
C TRP A 248 0.98 -8.99 -16.44
N VAL A 249 -0.33 -8.72 -16.55
CA VAL A 249 -1.09 -8.04 -15.49
C VAL A 249 -1.01 -8.84 -14.20
N ARG A 250 -1.39 -10.13 -14.21
CA ARG A 250 -1.36 -11.02 -13.06
C ARG A 250 0.04 -11.11 -12.43
N GLN A 251 1.09 -11.25 -13.24
CA GLN A 251 2.47 -11.31 -12.75
C GLN A 251 2.95 -10.01 -12.09
N THR A 252 2.41 -8.86 -12.52
CA THR A 252 2.72 -7.53 -11.97
C THR A 252 1.90 -7.23 -10.72
N VAL A 253 0.59 -7.47 -10.74
CA VAL A 253 -0.32 -7.05 -9.65
C VAL A 253 -0.45 -8.05 -8.51
N ARG A 254 -0.06 -9.33 -8.67
CA ARG A 254 -0.17 -10.38 -7.62
C ARG A 254 0.48 -10.02 -6.29
N GLY A 255 -0.09 -10.53 -5.20
CA GLY A 255 0.52 -10.47 -3.86
C GLY A 255 1.67 -11.48 -3.66
N GLY A 256 2.33 -11.36 -2.51
CA GLY A 256 3.36 -12.30 -2.06
C GLY A 256 2.76 -13.64 -1.62
N ALA A 257 3.24 -14.74 -2.21
CA ALA A 257 2.94 -16.10 -1.77
C ALA A 257 3.97 -16.56 -0.73
N PHE A 258 3.56 -17.36 0.25
CA PHE A 258 4.37 -17.71 1.42
C PHE A 258 5.33 -18.87 1.15
N VAL A 259 6.59 -18.73 1.55
CA VAL A 259 7.60 -19.79 1.59
C VAL A 259 7.94 -20.08 3.05
N ARG A 260 7.59 -21.28 3.50
CA ARG A 260 7.95 -21.79 4.82
C ARG A 260 9.44 -22.17 4.84
N LEU A 261 10.19 -21.66 5.81
CA LEU A 261 11.55 -22.13 6.08
C LEU A 261 11.50 -23.49 6.82
N PRO A 262 12.34 -24.49 6.48
CA PRO A 262 12.35 -25.80 7.15
C PRO A 262 12.61 -25.72 8.67
N THR A 263 13.40 -24.73 9.07
CA THR A 263 13.66 -24.33 10.47
C THR A 263 13.59 -22.81 10.54
N SER A 264 13.07 -22.24 11.63
CA SER A 264 13.05 -20.78 11.80
C SER A 264 14.45 -20.19 11.70
N ALA A 265 14.61 -19.11 10.92
CA ALA A 265 15.88 -18.43 10.73
C ALA A 265 16.02 -17.31 11.75
N GLN A 266 16.84 -17.51 12.78
CA GLN A 266 17.22 -16.42 13.68
C GLN A 266 18.09 -15.42 12.92
N VAL A 267 17.60 -14.19 12.81
CA VAL A 267 18.23 -13.07 12.11
C VAL A 267 18.73 -11.98 13.06
N LEU A 268 18.22 -11.96 14.30
CA LEU A 268 18.68 -11.12 15.39
C LEU A 268 18.75 -11.95 16.68
N ASP A 269 19.87 -11.83 17.42
CA ASP A 269 19.96 -12.18 18.83
C ASP A 269 20.97 -11.26 19.53
N THR A 270 20.46 -10.28 20.29
CA THR A 270 21.32 -9.28 20.95
C THR A 270 22.10 -9.85 22.15
N ARG A 271 21.92 -11.11 22.53
CA ARG A 271 22.75 -11.77 23.56
C ARG A 271 24.06 -12.29 22.96
N SER A 272 24.01 -12.80 21.73
CA SER A 272 25.16 -13.39 21.03
C SER A 272 25.85 -12.43 20.07
N GLY A 273 25.19 -11.33 19.69
CA GLY A 273 25.70 -10.39 18.68
C GLY A 273 25.33 -10.77 17.25
N LEU A 274 24.37 -11.68 17.07
CA LEU A 274 23.82 -12.04 15.77
C LEU A 274 22.91 -10.92 15.26
N GLY A 275 23.13 -10.44 14.04
CA GLY A 275 22.33 -9.41 13.38
C GLY A 275 22.62 -7.96 13.82
N ALA A 276 23.00 -7.75 15.08
CA ALA A 276 23.38 -6.43 15.62
C ALA A 276 24.35 -6.58 16.83
N THR A 277 25.00 -5.48 17.21
CA THR A 277 25.94 -5.42 18.37
C THR A 277 25.35 -6.04 19.64
N ALA A 278 26.09 -6.95 20.28
CA ALA A 278 25.69 -7.63 21.51
C ALA A 278 25.45 -6.66 22.68
N GLY A 279 24.59 -7.08 23.61
CA GLY A 279 24.17 -6.34 24.81
C GLY A 279 22.66 -6.07 24.84
N PRO A 280 22.09 -5.75 26.02
CA PRO A 280 20.71 -5.31 26.13
C PRO A 280 20.47 -4.03 25.31
N ARG A 281 19.21 -3.71 25.03
CA ARG A 281 18.82 -2.50 24.30
C ARG A 281 18.59 -1.33 25.24
N GLU A 282 18.93 -0.13 24.77
CA GLU A 282 18.68 1.11 25.50
C GLU A 282 17.21 1.53 25.34
N ALA A 283 16.72 2.38 26.25
CA ALA A 283 15.37 2.92 26.17
C ALA A 283 15.20 3.75 24.89
N ARG A 284 14.06 3.56 24.21
CA ARG A 284 13.69 4.22 22.95
C ARG A 284 14.67 3.98 21.78
N SER A 285 15.51 2.96 21.85
CA SER A 285 16.50 2.65 20.80
C SER A 285 15.89 1.91 19.61
N LEU A 286 16.42 2.16 18.41
CA LEU A 286 16.22 1.35 17.20
C LEU A 286 17.44 0.45 17.00
N THR A 287 17.21 -0.83 16.71
CA THR A 287 18.24 -1.82 16.37
C THR A 287 17.96 -2.37 14.97
N PRO A 288 18.64 -1.87 13.92
CA PRO A 288 18.53 -2.40 12.57
C PRO A 288 19.31 -3.71 12.41
N PHE A 289 18.82 -4.60 11.55
CA PHE A 289 19.43 -5.90 11.24
C PHE A 289 19.04 -6.37 9.82
N GLN A 290 19.90 -7.18 9.20
CA GLN A 290 19.64 -7.75 7.88
C GLN A 290 18.69 -8.95 7.97
N VAL A 291 17.72 -9.04 7.06
CA VAL A 291 16.78 -10.17 6.94
C VAL A 291 16.99 -10.92 5.63
N THR A 292 17.11 -10.22 4.48
CA THR A 292 17.37 -10.88 3.20
C THR A 292 18.80 -11.43 3.13
N GLY A 293 18.98 -12.58 2.49
CA GLY A 293 20.27 -13.28 2.41
C GLY A 293 20.69 -14.01 3.70
N VAL A 294 19.93 -13.91 4.79
CA VAL A 294 20.25 -14.53 6.09
C VAL A 294 19.44 -15.81 6.31
N GLY A 295 20.06 -16.85 6.85
CA GLY A 295 19.36 -18.06 7.32
C GLY A 295 18.56 -18.86 6.28
N GLY A 296 18.83 -18.67 4.99
CA GLY A 296 18.08 -19.30 3.88
C GLY A 296 16.96 -18.43 3.29
N ILE A 297 16.78 -17.20 3.78
CA ILE A 297 15.94 -16.18 3.15
C ILE A 297 16.68 -15.65 1.90
N PRO A 298 16.04 -15.56 0.72
CA PRO A 298 16.67 -14.99 -0.47
C PRO A 298 17.16 -13.55 -0.28
N ALA A 299 18.13 -13.13 -1.09
CA ALA A 299 18.67 -11.76 -1.07
C ALA A 299 17.72 -10.72 -1.69
N GLY A 300 16.86 -11.14 -2.62
CA GLY A 300 15.85 -10.34 -3.31
C GLY A 300 14.53 -11.10 -3.49
N ASP A 301 13.55 -10.49 -4.17
CA ASP A 301 12.17 -11.01 -4.35
C ASP A 301 11.41 -11.33 -3.04
N VAL A 302 11.85 -10.81 -1.90
CA VAL A 302 11.16 -10.91 -0.60
C VAL A 302 10.34 -9.64 -0.37
N THR A 303 9.02 -9.76 -0.30
CA THR A 303 8.11 -8.62 -0.07
C THR A 303 7.78 -8.41 1.40
N ALA A 304 7.81 -9.48 2.20
CA ALA A 304 7.54 -9.47 3.64
C ALA A 304 8.12 -10.72 4.31
N VAL A 305 8.16 -10.72 5.64
CA VAL A 305 8.43 -11.90 6.46
C VAL A 305 7.34 -12.15 7.49
N LEU A 306 7.10 -13.42 7.79
CA LEU A 306 6.40 -13.87 8.99
C LEU A 306 7.45 -14.23 10.04
N VAL A 307 7.44 -13.54 11.17
CA VAL A 307 8.47 -13.66 12.21
C VAL A 307 7.86 -13.96 13.56
N ASP A 308 8.58 -14.68 14.41
CA ASP A 308 8.40 -14.65 15.86
C ASP A 308 9.43 -13.65 16.44
N VAL A 309 9.02 -12.81 17.39
CA VAL A 309 9.90 -11.81 18.03
C VAL A 309 9.81 -11.95 19.54
N THR A 310 10.91 -12.30 20.19
CA THR A 310 10.97 -12.52 21.64
C THR A 310 11.57 -11.31 22.34
N ALA A 311 10.83 -10.77 23.31
CA ALA A 311 11.35 -9.84 24.30
C ALA A 311 11.88 -10.64 25.50
N ILE A 312 13.14 -10.39 25.86
CA ILE A 312 13.80 -10.96 27.05
C ILE A 312 14.01 -9.79 28.00
N ALA A 313 13.02 -9.50 28.83
CA ALA A 313 12.99 -8.28 29.64
C ALA A 313 14.00 -8.32 30.80
N GLY A 314 14.66 -7.19 31.02
CA GLY A 314 15.52 -6.98 32.19
C GLY A 314 14.70 -6.68 33.45
N THR A 315 15.28 -5.92 34.38
CA THR A 315 14.62 -5.50 35.64
C THR A 315 13.50 -4.47 35.46
N LEU A 316 13.19 -4.06 34.23
CA LEU A 316 12.18 -3.07 33.90
C LEU A 316 11.30 -3.55 32.72
N PRO A 317 10.02 -3.16 32.68
CA PRO A 317 9.12 -3.51 31.58
C PRO A 317 9.51 -2.80 30.27
N THR A 318 9.19 -3.42 29.14
CA THR A 318 9.37 -2.84 27.81
C THR A 318 8.21 -3.20 26.88
N PHE A 319 8.17 -2.54 25.73
CA PHE A 319 7.49 -3.09 24.56
C PHE A 319 8.41 -2.99 23.35
N LEU A 320 8.22 -3.90 22.40
CA LEU A 320 8.91 -3.92 21.11
C LEU A 320 7.96 -3.55 19.98
N THR A 321 8.51 -2.89 18.96
CA THR A 321 7.86 -2.66 17.65
C THR A 321 8.83 -3.13 16.57
N LEU A 322 8.42 -3.98 15.64
CA LEU A 322 9.21 -4.32 14.45
C LEU A 322 8.70 -3.51 13.25
N LEU A 323 9.62 -2.98 12.45
CA LEU A 323 9.34 -2.10 11.31
C LEU A 323 10.38 -2.31 10.18
N PRO A 324 10.07 -1.90 8.94
CA PRO A 324 11.08 -1.71 7.89
C PRO A 324 12.19 -0.76 8.37
N ASP A 325 13.45 -1.06 8.07
CA ASP A 325 14.56 -0.17 8.39
C ASP A 325 14.45 1.16 7.62
N GLY A 326 14.78 2.27 8.28
CA GLY A 326 14.64 3.63 7.74
C GLY A 326 13.19 4.16 7.60
N ALA A 327 12.15 3.37 7.90
CA ALA A 327 10.76 3.84 7.83
C ALA A 327 10.33 4.58 9.12
N PRO A 328 9.38 5.54 9.04
CA PRO A 328 8.76 6.14 10.22
C PRO A 328 8.17 5.08 11.14
N ARG A 329 8.52 5.12 12.43
CA ARG A 329 8.05 4.13 13.42
C ARG A 329 6.55 4.30 13.67
N PRO A 330 5.70 3.29 13.36
CA PRO A 330 4.28 3.40 13.65
C PRO A 330 4.03 3.38 15.17
N PRO A 331 2.98 4.04 15.69
CA PRO A 331 2.76 4.27 17.13
C PRO A 331 2.20 3.01 17.87
N LEU A 332 2.80 1.85 17.60
CA LEU A 332 2.29 0.53 17.92
C LEU A 332 3.21 -0.22 18.88
N SER A 333 2.66 -1.10 19.71
CA SER A 333 3.41 -2.13 20.42
C SER A 333 2.97 -3.50 19.94
N MET A 334 3.94 -4.39 19.73
CA MET A 334 3.75 -5.70 19.09
C MET A 334 4.04 -6.84 20.08
N VAL A 335 5.11 -6.69 20.88
CA VAL A 335 5.39 -7.53 22.05
C VAL A 335 5.42 -6.60 23.25
N ASN A 336 4.75 -6.96 24.34
CA ASN A 336 4.72 -6.20 25.58
C ASN A 336 5.19 -7.14 26.70
N ALA A 337 6.23 -6.75 27.45
CA ALA A 337 6.87 -7.61 28.43
C ALA A 337 7.05 -6.88 29.76
N SER A 338 6.58 -7.49 30.85
CA SER A 338 6.85 -7.04 32.21
C SER A 338 8.31 -7.34 32.60
N ALA A 339 8.80 -6.71 33.67
CA ALA A 339 10.14 -6.97 34.19
C ALA A 339 10.38 -8.48 34.44
N GLY A 340 11.50 -9.00 33.94
CA GLY A 340 11.92 -10.39 34.07
C GLY A 340 11.24 -11.41 33.16
N GLN A 341 10.22 -11.04 32.37
CA GLN A 341 9.52 -11.97 31.47
C GLN A 341 10.32 -12.28 30.20
N ILE A 342 10.24 -13.54 29.75
CA ILE A 342 10.56 -13.95 28.38
C ILE A 342 9.26 -14.28 27.66
N ILE A 343 8.89 -13.47 26.66
CA ILE A 343 7.63 -13.60 25.92
C ILE A 343 7.83 -13.23 24.45
N SER A 344 7.20 -13.96 23.53
CA SER A 344 7.19 -13.61 22.11
C SER A 344 5.79 -13.32 21.57
N ASN A 345 5.73 -12.77 20.35
CA ASN A 345 4.53 -12.68 19.54
C ASN A 345 4.96 -12.71 18.06
N THR A 346 4.07 -13.19 17.20
CA THR A 346 4.29 -13.24 15.75
C THR A 346 3.94 -11.91 15.09
N ALA A 347 4.60 -11.58 13.98
CA ALA A 347 4.21 -10.47 13.12
C ALA A 347 4.43 -10.77 11.63
N VAL A 348 3.61 -10.14 10.79
CA VAL A 348 3.87 -9.96 9.36
C VAL A 348 4.45 -8.57 9.16
N VAL A 349 5.67 -8.46 8.62
CA VAL A 349 6.33 -7.16 8.39
C VAL A 349 6.82 -7.06 6.95
N PRO A 350 6.49 -5.98 6.20
CA PRO A 350 7.05 -5.72 4.87
C PRO A 350 8.56 -5.60 4.90
N VAL A 351 9.24 -6.12 3.88
CA VAL A 351 10.69 -6.02 3.73
C VAL A 351 11.01 -4.93 2.70
N PRO A 352 11.78 -3.87 3.06
CA PRO A 352 12.16 -2.81 2.14
C PRO A 352 13.26 -3.31 1.18
N ALA A 353 13.55 -2.54 0.12
CA ALA A 353 14.54 -2.90 -0.89
C ALA A 353 15.98 -3.08 -0.34
N SER A 354 16.31 -2.51 0.82
CA SER A 354 17.57 -2.74 1.55
C SER A 354 17.66 -4.12 2.20
N GLY A 355 16.53 -4.84 2.33
CA GLY A 355 16.44 -6.13 2.99
C GLY A 355 16.56 -6.10 4.51
N LYS A 356 16.54 -4.90 5.11
CA LYS A 356 16.70 -4.68 6.56
C LYS A 356 15.38 -4.37 7.25
N LEU A 357 15.27 -4.84 8.48
CA LEU A 357 14.23 -4.41 9.44
C LEU A 357 14.90 -3.78 10.66
N ALA A 358 14.14 -3.06 11.47
CA ALA A 358 14.59 -2.56 12.76
C ALA A 358 13.60 -2.92 13.87
N VAL A 359 14.12 -3.33 15.04
CA VAL A 359 13.32 -3.41 16.27
C VAL A 359 13.51 -2.13 17.07
N TYR A 360 12.40 -1.46 17.39
CA TYR A 360 12.33 -0.45 18.43
C TYR A 360 12.15 -1.12 19.80
N SER A 361 12.96 -0.74 20.80
CA SER A 361 12.72 -1.09 22.21
C SER A 361 12.34 0.15 23.00
N ASN A 362 11.15 0.18 23.61
CA ASN A 362 10.70 1.34 24.37
C ASN A 362 11.41 1.48 25.72
N GLY A 363 11.47 0.39 26.49
CA GLY A 363 12.16 0.31 27.78
C GLY A 363 13.63 -0.11 27.65
N PRO A 364 14.48 0.21 28.64
CA PRO A 364 15.88 -0.20 28.67
C PRO A 364 16.05 -1.63 29.20
N GLY A 365 17.21 -2.23 28.94
CA GLY A 365 17.67 -3.44 29.60
C GLY A 365 17.16 -4.76 29.01
N ALA A 366 16.30 -4.71 27.99
CA ALA A 366 15.79 -5.92 27.34
C ALA A 366 16.76 -6.46 26.28
N HIS A 367 16.92 -7.78 26.21
CA HIS A 367 17.45 -8.46 25.03
C HIS A 367 16.32 -8.78 24.05
N VAL A 368 16.68 -8.97 22.78
CA VAL A 368 15.72 -9.24 21.69
C VAL A 368 16.24 -10.37 20.81
N THR A 369 15.36 -11.29 20.43
CA THR A 369 15.57 -12.21 19.30
C THR A 369 14.49 -12.04 18.25
N VAL A 370 14.85 -12.26 16.98
CA VAL A 370 13.90 -12.31 15.85
C VAL A 370 14.18 -13.59 15.07
N ASP A 371 13.17 -14.45 14.98
CA ASP A 371 13.22 -15.76 14.34
C ASP A 371 12.18 -15.82 13.21
N VAL A 372 12.66 -15.75 11.96
CA VAL A 372 11.81 -15.75 10.77
C VAL A 372 11.24 -17.16 10.55
N GLN A 373 9.92 -17.30 10.61
CA GLN A 373 9.20 -18.55 10.35
C GLN A 373 9.08 -18.83 8.85
N GLY A 374 8.99 -17.78 8.04
CA GLY A 374 8.96 -17.84 6.57
C GLY A 374 8.89 -16.46 5.93
N TYR A 375 8.97 -16.41 4.60
CA TYR A 375 8.99 -15.17 3.84
C TYR A 375 7.92 -15.17 2.74
N TYR A 376 7.54 -13.99 2.26
CA TYR A 376 6.58 -13.82 1.17
C TYR A 376 7.31 -13.35 -0.09
N THR A 377 6.96 -13.93 -1.23
CA THR A 377 7.59 -13.62 -2.53
C THR A 377 6.57 -13.58 -3.66
N THR A 378 6.79 -12.71 -4.65
CA THR A 378 6.03 -12.72 -5.91
C THR A 378 6.42 -13.91 -6.81
N SER A 379 7.57 -14.56 -6.55
CA SER A 379 8.05 -15.72 -7.31
C SER A 379 7.20 -16.97 -7.06
N GLY A 380 6.40 -17.35 -8.05
CA GLY A 380 5.35 -18.37 -7.91
C GLY A 380 5.82 -19.82 -7.77
N THR A 381 7.10 -20.13 -8.02
CA THR A 381 7.61 -21.51 -8.00
C THR A 381 7.81 -22.05 -6.58
N ALA A 382 8.31 -21.22 -5.66
CA ALA A 382 8.53 -21.59 -4.26
C ALA A 382 7.33 -21.29 -3.35
N GLY A 383 6.59 -20.20 -3.62
CA GLY A 383 5.52 -19.72 -2.76
C GLY A 383 4.29 -20.64 -2.69
N ARG A 384 3.46 -20.44 -1.67
CA ARG A 384 2.18 -21.10 -1.42
C ARG A 384 1.09 -20.08 -1.11
N GLY A 385 -0.11 -20.25 -1.65
CA GLY A 385 -1.26 -19.43 -1.30
C GLY A 385 -1.76 -19.74 0.11
N PHE A 386 -2.29 -18.73 0.78
CA PHE A 386 -2.97 -18.86 2.07
C PHE A 386 -4.46 -19.13 1.86
N VAL A 387 -5.07 -19.99 2.67
CA VAL A 387 -6.52 -20.19 2.71
C VAL A 387 -7.00 -19.93 4.14
N PRO A 388 -7.81 -18.88 4.38
CA PRO A 388 -8.49 -18.69 5.66
C PRO A 388 -9.50 -19.81 5.87
N VAL A 389 -9.73 -20.18 7.12
CA VAL A 389 -10.78 -21.14 7.48
C VAL A 389 -11.68 -20.52 8.55
N ASP A 390 -12.88 -21.05 8.71
CA ASP A 390 -13.65 -20.75 9.91
C ASP A 390 -12.88 -21.27 11.13
N HIS A 391 -12.61 -20.36 12.07
CA HIS A 391 -11.75 -20.62 13.22
C HIS A 391 -12.26 -21.85 13.97
N THR A 392 -11.46 -22.92 13.91
CA THR A 392 -11.86 -24.26 14.36
C THR A 392 -10.83 -24.78 15.34
N ARG A 393 -11.25 -25.18 16.55
CA ARG A 393 -10.33 -25.82 17.50
C ARG A 393 -9.93 -27.20 16.97
N VAL A 394 -8.62 -27.41 16.78
CA VAL A 394 -8.05 -28.65 16.22
C VAL A 394 -7.24 -29.45 17.24
N VAL A 395 -6.74 -28.79 18.30
CA VAL A 395 -6.06 -29.45 19.42
C VAL A 395 -6.59 -28.89 20.74
N ASP A 396 -6.86 -29.77 21.70
CA ASP A 396 -7.00 -29.41 23.11
C ASP A 396 -6.58 -30.60 23.99
N THR A 397 -5.40 -30.47 24.62
CA THR A 397 -4.84 -31.51 25.49
C THR A 397 -5.60 -31.68 26.81
N ARG A 398 -6.52 -30.80 27.17
CA ARG A 398 -7.36 -30.94 28.37
C ARG A 398 -8.51 -31.91 28.14
N SER A 399 -9.09 -31.91 26.94
CA SER A 399 -10.22 -32.77 26.54
C SER A 399 -9.81 -33.98 25.70
N GLY A 400 -8.62 -33.97 25.09
CA GLY A 400 -8.18 -35.02 24.14
C GLY A 400 -8.62 -34.76 22.70
N LEU A 401 -8.86 -33.51 22.33
CA LEU A 401 -9.11 -33.12 20.94
C LEU A 401 -7.79 -33.10 20.16
N GLY A 402 -7.76 -33.73 18.98
CA GLY A 402 -6.59 -33.80 18.09
C GLY A 402 -5.47 -34.76 18.52
N GLY A 403 -5.52 -35.31 19.74
CA GLY A 403 -4.53 -36.24 20.29
C GLY A 403 -4.82 -36.61 21.75
N PRO A 404 -3.90 -37.32 22.44
CA PRO A 404 -4.12 -37.78 23.81
C PRO A 404 -4.34 -36.63 24.81
N ALA A 405 -5.29 -36.83 25.73
CA ALA A 405 -5.52 -35.93 26.85
C ALA A 405 -4.40 -35.97 27.91
N GLY A 406 -4.40 -34.96 28.79
CA GLY A 406 -3.46 -34.79 29.90
C GLY A 406 -2.29 -33.86 29.57
N VAL A 407 -1.67 -33.32 30.63
CA VAL A 407 -0.57 -32.35 30.56
C VAL A 407 0.59 -32.80 29.66
N VAL A 408 1.36 -31.82 29.19
CA VAL A 408 2.66 -32.00 28.53
C VAL A 408 3.76 -31.66 29.54
N PRO A 409 4.49 -32.66 30.07
CA PRO A 409 5.54 -32.41 31.07
C PRO A 409 6.72 -31.62 30.49
N PRO A 410 7.63 -31.09 31.33
CA PRO A 410 8.88 -30.49 30.89
C PRO A 410 9.66 -31.40 29.94
N ARG A 411 10.14 -30.85 28.81
CA ARG A 411 10.77 -31.60 27.70
C ARG A 411 9.89 -32.67 27.05
N GLY A 412 8.60 -32.70 27.38
CA GLY A 412 7.61 -33.59 26.78
C GLY A 412 7.21 -33.18 25.38
N THR A 413 7.04 -34.18 24.50
CA THR A 413 6.59 -34.01 23.12
C THR A 413 5.18 -34.59 22.94
N ARG A 414 4.30 -33.89 22.21
CA ARG A 414 3.03 -34.44 21.71
C ARG A 414 2.95 -34.27 20.20
N THR A 415 2.60 -35.34 19.49
CA THR A 415 2.31 -35.29 18.05
C THR A 415 0.81 -35.28 17.84
N PHE A 416 0.29 -34.27 17.14
CA PHE A 416 -1.13 -34.12 16.82
C PHE A 416 -1.36 -34.35 15.32
N ASN A 417 -2.55 -34.84 14.97
CA ASN A 417 -3.03 -34.77 13.60
C ASN A 417 -3.78 -33.45 13.44
N LEU A 418 -3.28 -32.56 12.58
CA LEU A 418 -3.89 -31.25 12.35
C LEU A 418 -4.87 -31.26 11.16
N ARG A 419 -4.93 -32.34 10.39
CA ARG A 419 -5.91 -32.49 9.31
C ARG A 419 -7.31 -32.83 9.84
N GLY A 420 -8.32 -32.26 9.18
CA GLY A 420 -9.73 -32.43 9.50
C GLY A 420 -10.60 -31.52 8.64
N ALA A 421 -11.76 -31.10 9.14
CA ALA A 421 -12.68 -30.23 8.42
C ALA A 421 -12.08 -28.85 8.05
N ALA A 422 -11.16 -28.33 8.86
CA ALA A 422 -10.50 -27.05 8.61
C ALA A 422 -9.25 -27.16 7.70
N ILE A 423 -8.38 -28.15 7.93
CA ILE A 423 -7.09 -28.28 7.23
C ILE A 423 -7.11 -29.54 6.36
N PRO A 424 -7.10 -29.41 5.01
CA PRO A 424 -7.26 -30.55 4.11
C PRO A 424 -5.95 -31.33 3.87
N ALA A 425 -6.08 -32.44 3.13
CA ALA A 425 -4.93 -33.11 2.53
C ALA A 425 -4.17 -32.16 1.58
N GLY A 426 -2.85 -32.30 1.49
CA GLY A 426 -2.00 -31.45 0.64
C GLY A 426 -1.65 -30.07 1.20
N ALA A 427 -2.26 -29.63 2.31
CA ALA A 427 -1.77 -28.48 3.07
C ALA A 427 -0.34 -28.74 3.60
N GLY A 428 0.58 -27.82 3.31
CA GLY A 428 2.01 -27.95 3.67
C GLY A 428 2.39 -27.23 4.97
N THR A 429 1.59 -26.28 5.43
CA THR A 429 1.78 -25.55 6.69
C THR A 429 0.42 -25.12 7.22
N ALA A 430 0.14 -25.37 8.49
CA ALA A 430 -1.00 -24.82 9.19
C ALA A 430 -0.68 -23.43 9.74
N TYR A 431 -1.68 -22.54 9.81
CA TYR A 431 -1.59 -21.31 10.59
C TYR A 431 -2.58 -21.40 11.75
N LEU A 432 -2.06 -21.34 12.98
CA LEU A 432 -2.79 -21.69 14.20
C LEU A 432 -2.71 -20.54 15.21
N ASP A 433 -3.77 -20.21 15.90
CA ASP A 433 -3.66 -19.62 17.24
C ASP A 433 -3.25 -20.76 18.18
N LEU A 434 -2.10 -20.62 18.84
CA LEU A 434 -1.57 -21.56 19.81
C LEU A 434 -1.65 -20.93 21.19
N ILE A 435 -2.31 -21.63 22.11
CA ILE A 435 -2.44 -21.26 23.51
C ILE A 435 -1.62 -22.25 24.35
N VAL A 436 -0.76 -21.70 25.20
CA VAL A 436 -0.14 -22.42 26.32
C VAL A 436 -0.83 -21.96 27.59
N THR A 437 -1.40 -22.89 28.35
CA THR A 437 -2.10 -22.62 29.62
C THR A 437 -1.56 -23.50 30.74
N ASP A 438 -1.86 -23.07 31.97
CA ASP A 438 -1.47 -23.70 33.24
C ASP A 438 0.06 -23.70 33.48
N ALA A 439 0.77 -22.78 32.81
CA ALA A 439 2.19 -22.57 32.99
C ALA A 439 2.49 -21.95 34.36
N THR A 440 3.45 -22.53 35.10
CA THR A 440 3.89 -22.02 36.41
C THR A 440 5.27 -21.36 36.38
N GLN A 441 5.95 -21.41 35.23
CA GLN A 441 7.27 -20.86 34.95
C GLN A 441 7.37 -20.58 33.45
N ASP A 442 8.17 -19.58 33.07
CA ASP A 442 8.54 -19.27 31.68
C ASP A 442 9.04 -20.51 30.91
N GLY A 443 8.84 -20.50 29.60
CA GLY A 443 9.29 -21.55 28.69
C GLY A 443 9.06 -21.19 27.24
N TRP A 444 9.25 -22.17 26.35
CA TRP A 444 8.96 -22.00 24.93
C TRP A 444 8.48 -23.29 24.28
N VAL A 445 7.80 -23.16 23.14
CA VAL A 445 7.28 -24.25 22.33
C VAL A 445 8.07 -24.37 21.04
N GLY A 446 8.51 -25.59 20.70
CA GLY A 446 8.99 -25.92 19.36
C GLY A 446 7.95 -26.76 18.62
N ALA A 447 7.55 -26.38 17.40
CA ALA A 447 6.51 -27.06 16.61
C ALA A 447 6.98 -27.38 15.19
N PHE A 448 7.18 -28.66 14.88
CA PHE A 448 7.81 -29.15 13.64
C PHE A 448 7.15 -30.44 13.14
N PRO A 449 7.34 -30.85 11.86
CA PRO A 449 6.93 -32.17 11.39
C PRO A 449 7.55 -33.30 12.23
N PRO A 450 6.86 -34.45 12.43
CA PRO A 450 7.43 -35.59 13.15
C PRO A 450 8.78 -36.05 12.57
N GLY A 451 9.77 -36.18 13.44
CA GLY A 451 11.16 -36.50 13.06
C GLY A 451 12.03 -35.29 12.69
N GLY A 452 11.47 -34.07 12.66
CA GLY A 452 12.24 -32.83 12.52
C GLY A 452 13.10 -32.51 13.75
N ALA A 453 14.26 -31.90 13.54
CA ALA A 453 15.15 -31.46 14.62
C ALA A 453 14.61 -30.20 15.33
N ASN A 454 14.81 -30.12 16.64
CA ASN A 454 14.11 -29.20 17.55
C ASN A 454 15.05 -28.24 18.30
N ASN A 455 15.36 -27.08 17.71
CA ASN A 455 16.23 -26.07 18.35
C ASN A 455 15.77 -24.61 18.24
N ARG A 456 14.55 -24.33 17.75
CA ARG A 456 13.99 -22.97 17.62
C ARG A 456 12.60 -22.85 18.25
N SER A 457 12.33 -21.68 18.82
CA SER A 457 11.01 -21.27 19.27
C SER A 457 10.06 -21.09 18.08
N VAL A 458 8.77 -21.28 18.35
CA VAL A 458 7.67 -20.64 17.60
C VAL A 458 6.81 -19.77 18.52
N MET A 459 7.09 -19.79 19.82
CA MET A 459 6.32 -19.19 20.90
C MET A 459 7.08 -19.31 22.22
N ASP A 460 7.55 -18.18 22.76
CA ASP A 460 8.00 -18.07 24.14
C ASP A 460 6.83 -17.63 25.02
N TYR A 461 6.63 -18.31 26.16
CA TYR A 461 5.47 -18.17 27.04
C TYR A 461 5.86 -17.90 28.50
N VAL A 462 4.98 -17.20 29.20
CA VAL A 462 5.09 -16.82 30.63
C VAL A 462 4.10 -17.62 31.49
N PRO A 463 4.19 -17.57 32.84
CA PRO A 463 3.18 -18.11 33.74
C PRO A 463 1.75 -17.67 33.43
N GLY A 464 0.79 -18.48 33.86
CA GLY A 464 -0.63 -18.32 33.55
C GLY A 464 -0.94 -18.84 32.15
N THR A 465 -1.40 -17.93 31.28
CA THR A 465 -1.73 -18.22 29.87
C THR A 465 -1.01 -17.25 28.93
N THR A 466 -0.51 -17.80 27.81
CA THR A 466 0.02 -17.04 26.66
C THR A 466 -0.64 -17.58 25.38
N ALA A 467 -0.95 -16.70 24.42
CA ALA A 467 -1.63 -17.08 23.17
C ALA A 467 -1.24 -16.19 21.98
N HIS A 468 -0.74 -16.78 20.88
CA HIS A 468 -0.53 -16.07 19.60
C HIS A 468 -0.53 -16.97 18.36
N GLY A 469 -0.65 -16.34 17.19
CA GLY A 469 -0.63 -16.99 15.88
C GLY A 469 0.74 -17.53 15.49
N VAL A 470 0.84 -18.81 15.13
CA VAL A 470 2.06 -19.52 14.74
C VAL A 470 1.89 -20.25 13.42
N ALA A 471 2.91 -20.24 12.57
CA ALA A 471 2.98 -21.13 11.42
C ALA A 471 3.62 -22.46 11.82
N VAL A 472 2.98 -23.58 11.50
CA VAL A 472 3.48 -24.92 11.81
C VAL A 472 3.55 -25.76 10.53
N GLN A 473 4.77 -26.12 10.12
CA GLN A 473 4.97 -26.97 8.95
C GLN A 473 4.42 -28.38 9.22
N LEU A 474 3.70 -28.94 8.23
CA LEU A 474 3.08 -30.25 8.34
C LEU A 474 3.93 -31.32 7.63
N SER A 475 3.92 -32.54 8.15
CA SER A 475 4.35 -33.72 7.40
C SER A 475 3.36 -34.08 6.29
N ALA A 476 3.76 -34.98 5.37
CA ALA A 476 2.93 -35.43 4.25
C ALA A 476 1.59 -36.09 4.71
N ASP A 477 1.54 -36.68 5.91
CA ASP A 477 0.33 -37.20 6.55
C ASP A 477 -0.48 -36.15 7.34
N GLY A 478 0.01 -34.92 7.49
CA GLY A 478 -0.73 -33.79 8.09
C GLY A 478 -0.50 -33.56 9.58
N ARG A 479 0.61 -34.07 10.11
CA ARG A 479 0.93 -34.03 11.54
C ARG A 479 1.99 -33.00 11.86
N ALA A 480 2.01 -32.59 13.13
CA ALA A 480 3.08 -31.80 13.74
C ALA A 480 3.32 -32.24 15.18
N THR A 481 4.57 -32.13 15.63
CA THR A 481 5.03 -32.46 16.97
C THR A 481 5.38 -31.18 17.70
N PHE A 482 4.71 -30.96 18.84
CA PHE A 482 4.88 -29.82 19.73
C PHE A 482 5.70 -30.27 20.94
N THR A 483 6.74 -29.49 21.28
CA THR A 483 7.66 -29.78 22.40
C THR A 483 7.53 -28.69 23.45
N ASN A 484 7.22 -29.06 24.69
CA ASN A 484 7.34 -28.17 25.85
C ASN A 484 8.84 -28.08 26.23
N ASN A 485 9.45 -26.90 26.10
CA ASN A 485 10.85 -26.67 26.49
C ASN A 485 11.04 -25.88 27.79
N GLY A 486 9.94 -25.50 28.47
CA GLY A 486 9.98 -24.91 29.81
C GLY A 486 10.23 -25.94 30.92
N ALA A 487 10.24 -25.43 32.15
CA ALA A 487 10.35 -26.24 33.39
C ALA A 487 8.98 -26.51 34.06
N SER A 488 7.93 -25.87 33.57
CA SER A 488 6.53 -26.09 33.93
C SER A 488 5.93 -27.27 33.12
N SER A 489 4.98 -28.00 33.72
CA SER A 489 4.03 -28.82 32.93
C SER A 489 2.97 -27.88 32.37
N VAL A 490 2.54 -28.08 31.12
CA VAL A 490 1.59 -27.18 30.44
C VAL A 490 0.50 -27.93 29.69
N HIS A 491 -0.58 -27.23 29.35
CA HIS A 491 -1.55 -27.67 28.36
C HIS A 491 -1.38 -26.89 27.05
N PHE A 492 -1.39 -27.61 25.92
CA PHE A 492 -1.50 -27.04 24.59
C PHE A 492 -2.95 -27.08 24.10
N VAL A 493 -3.39 -25.98 23.52
CA VAL A 493 -4.71 -25.80 22.91
C VAL A 493 -4.51 -25.00 21.62
N ALA A 494 -5.03 -25.43 20.47
CA ALA A 494 -4.76 -24.79 19.19
C ALA A 494 -6.00 -24.66 18.28
N THR A 495 -6.20 -23.47 17.73
CA THR A 495 -7.27 -23.13 16.76
C THR A 495 -6.67 -22.95 15.38
N ALA A 496 -7.20 -23.65 14.36
CA ALA A 496 -6.84 -23.39 12.97
C ALA A 496 -7.45 -22.06 12.51
N LEU A 497 -6.57 -21.13 12.11
CA LEU A 497 -6.94 -19.83 11.51
C LEU A 497 -6.87 -19.88 9.97
N GLY A 498 -6.04 -20.78 9.45
CA GLY A 498 -5.95 -21.11 8.03
C GLY A 498 -4.86 -22.12 7.74
N TYR A 499 -4.54 -22.29 6.46
CA TYR A 499 -3.42 -23.12 6.01
C TYR A 499 -2.79 -22.56 4.74
N PHE A 500 -1.54 -22.94 4.48
CA PHE A 500 -0.86 -22.69 3.21
C PHE A 500 -0.94 -23.96 2.34
N THR A 501 -1.30 -23.76 1.08
CA THR A 501 -1.62 -24.82 0.10
C THR A 501 -0.37 -25.51 -0.46
N GLY A 502 -0.52 -26.28 -1.54
CA GLY A 502 0.57 -26.88 -2.31
C GLY A 502 1.14 -26.01 -3.44
N SER A 503 0.55 -24.85 -3.77
CA SER A 503 0.95 -24.00 -4.89
C SER A 503 0.73 -22.51 -4.59
N ALA A 504 1.52 -21.61 -5.18
CA ALA A 504 1.30 -20.16 -5.09
C ALA A 504 -0.02 -19.71 -5.74
N ASP A 505 -0.58 -20.55 -6.62
CA ASP A 505 -1.75 -20.25 -7.45
C ASP A 505 -3.06 -20.87 -6.92
N SER A 506 -3.00 -21.63 -5.82
CA SER A 506 -4.18 -22.04 -5.07
C SER A 506 -4.25 -21.32 -3.74
N GLY A 507 -5.30 -20.52 -3.54
CA GLY A 507 -5.52 -19.68 -2.36
C GLY A 507 -5.29 -18.19 -2.62
N THR A 508 -5.02 -17.47 -1.53
CA THR A 508 -4.86 -16.00 -1.48
C THR A 508 -3.41 -15.62 -1.22
N ARG A 509 -3.01 -14.40 -1.60
CA ARG A 509 -1.64 -13.89 -1.51
C ARG A 509 -1.59 -12.65 -0.63
N LEU A 510 -0.50 -12.44 0.08
CA LEU A 510 -0.32 -11.32 1.00
C LEU A 510 -0.13 -10.00 0.24
N ARG A 511 -0.93 -9.01 0.63
CA ARG A 511 -0.77 -7.59 0.38
C ARG A 511 -0.11 -6.94 1.60
N THR A 512 0.94 -6.17 1.34
CA THR A 512 1.77 -5.54 2.37
C THR A 512 1.35 -4.10 2.61
N MET A 513 1.18 -3.72 3.87
CA MET A 513 1.06 -2.31 4.29
C MET A 513 2.04 -2.01 5.42
N THR A 514 2.39 -0.73 5.60
CA THR A 514 2.83 -0.25 6.92
C THR A 514 1.74 -0.58 7.94
N ALA A 515 2.11 -1.08 9.12
CA ALA A 515 1.11 -1.45 10.12
C ALA A 515 0.38 -0.20 10.65
N VAL A 516 -0.95 -0.28 10.74
CA VAL A 516 -1.83 0.85 11.13
C VAL A 516 -2.81 0.42 12.23
N ARG A 517 -2.97 1.25 13.27
CA ARG A 517 -4.02 1.07 14.29
C ARG A 517 -5.38 1.48 13.73
N ARG A 518 -6.38 0.62 13.91
CA ARG A 518 -7.79 0.84 13.53
C ARG A 518 -8.71 1.10 14.72
N LEU A 519 -8.30 0.70 15.91
CA LEU A 519 -9.00 0.99 17.17
C LEU A 519 -7.99 1.14 18.32
N ASP A 520 -8.24 2.09 19.20
CA ASP A 520 -7.67 2.18 20.55
C ASP A 520 -8.79 2.61 21.50
N THR A 521 -9.38 1.69 22.27
CA THR A 521 -10.55 2.05 23.11
C THR A 521 -10.19 2.94 24.30
N ARG A 522 -8.92 3.30 24.51
CA ARG A 522 -8.50 4.29 25.51
C ARG A 522 -8.65 5.73 25.03
N SER A 523 -8.84 5.94 23.73
CA SER A 523 -8.96 7.27 23.10
C SER A 523 -10.06 7.36 22.03
N ALA A 524 -10.80 6.28 21.79
CA ALA A 524 -11.99 6.27 20.94
C ALA A 524 -13.25 6.49 21.77
N GLY A 525 -14.17 7.34 21.29
CA GLY A 525 -15.30 7.81 22.09
C GLY A 525 -14.82 8.58 23.32
N ASP A 526 -15.51 8.40 24.45
CA ASP A 526 -15.13 8.99 25.74
C ASP A 526 -13.94 8.29 26.43
N GLY A 527 -13.31 7.31 25.76
CA GLY A 527 -12.20 6.51 26.33
C GLY A 527 -12.64 5.41 27.29
N GLU A 528 -13.87 4.91 27.15
CA GLU A 528 -14.42 3.82 27.98
C GLU A 528 -13.91 2.43 27.53
N PRO A 529 -13.58 1.52 28.48
CA PRO A 529 -13.21 0.14 28.16
C PRO A 529 -14.41 -0.66 27.64
N LEU A 530 -14.14 -1.70 26.86
CA LEU A 530 -15.19 -2.62 26.42
C LEU A 530 -15.71 -3.41 27.63
N PRO A 531 -17.03 -3.39 27.92
CA PRO A 531 -17.59 -4.02 29.12
C PRO A 531 -17.55 -5.55 29.04
N ALA A 532 -17.88 -6.21 30.15
CA ALA A 532 -17.99 -7.67 30.23
C ALA A 532 -18.99 -8.20 29.20
N ASN A 533 -18.56 -9.12 28.33
CA ASN A 533 -19.32 -9.64 27.18
C ASN A 533 -19.72 -8.56 26.14
N GLY A 534 -19.13 -7.36 26.22
CA GLY A 534 -19.35 -6.28 25.26
C GLY A 534 -18.70 -6.58 23.90
N THR A 535 -19.25 -5.98 22.84
CA THR A 535 -18.77 -6.12 21.46
C THR A 535 -18.48 -4.78 20.80
N VAL A 536 -17.46 -4.73 19.94
CA VAL A 536 -17.11 -3.57 19.12
C VAL A 536 -16.91 -3.97 17.66
N ASP A 537 -17.40 -3.14 16.73
CA ASP A 537 -17.17 -3.29 15.30
C ASP A 537 -15.98 -2.43 14.86
N VAL A 538 -15.03 -3.03 14.15
CA VAL A 538 -13.76 -2.40 13.79
C VAL A 538 -13.61 -2.33 12.26
N PRO A 539 -13.55 -1.12 11.66
CA PRO A 539 -13.25 -0.96 10.25
C PRO A 539 -11.78 -1.27 9.97
N LEU A 540 -11.52 -2.34 9.22
CA LEU A 540 -10.16 -2.80 8.97
C LEU A 540 -9.42 -1.93 7.94
N GLY A 541 -10.15 -1.17 7.12
CA GLY A 541 -9.56 -0.40 6.02
C GLY A 541 -8.79 -1.30 5.04
N VAL A 542 -9.38 -2.45 4.74
CA VAL A 542 -8.97 -3.42 3.71
C VAL A 542 -10.22 -3.77 2.87
N PRO A 543 -10.06 -4.28 1.64
CA PRO A 543 -11.19 -4.64 0.79
C PRO A 543 -12.14 -5.66 1.42
N ALA A 544 -13.44 -5.52 1.17
CA ALA A 544 -14.46 -6.45 1.63
C ALA A 544 -14.14 -7.91 1.27
N GLY A 545 -14.38 -8.83 2.20
CA GLY A 545 -14.12 -10.26 2.00
C GLY A 545 -12.64 -10.69 1.95
N ALA A 546 -11.67 -9.77 1.98
CA ALA A 546 -10.26 -10.11 2.18
C ALA A 546 -10.00 -10.65 3.60
N THR A 547 -8.83 -11.22 3.87
CA THR A 547 -8.45 -11.67 5.24
C THR A 547 -7.35 -10.79 5.79
N ALA A 548 -7.63 -9.97 6.80
CA ALA A 548 -6.61 -9.15 7.43
C ALA A 548 -5.69 -9.98 8.33
N ALA A 549 -4.39 -9.65 8.32
CA ALA A 549 -3.43 -10.05 9.34
C ALA A 549 -3.45 -8.98 10.44
N LEU A 550 -3.75 -9.41 11.67
CA LEU A 550 -4.05 -8.53 12.80
C LEU A 550 -3.09 -8.80 13.95
N ASN A 551 -2.64 -7.73 14.61
CA ASN A 551 -2.25 -7.82 16.01
C ASN A 551 -3.39 -7.26 16.86
N LEU A 552 -3.78 -8.00 17.89
CA LEU A 552 -4.78 -7.59 18.87
C LEU A 552 -4.09 -7.49 20.21
N THR A 553 -4.12 -6.31 20.83
CA THR A 553 -3.50 -6.07 22.15
C THR A 553 -4.57 -5.72 23.17
N VAL A 554 -4.58 -6.45 24.27
CA VAL A 554 -5.50 -6.26 25.41
C VAL A 554 -4.72 -5.60 26.54
N VAL A 555 -5.24 -4.47 27.01
CA VAL A 555 -4.63 -3.65 28.07
C VAL A 555 -5.67 -3.32 29.14
N ASP A 556 -5.19 -3.00 30.34
CA ASP A 556 -5.99 -2.44 31.44
C ASP A 556 -7.24 -3.26 31.84
N ASN A 557 -7.23 -4.57 31.56
CA ASN A 557 -8.34 -5.48 31.82
C ASN A 557 -8.43 -5.88 33.30
N THR A 558 -9.68 -6.03 33.77
CA THR A 558 -10.02 -6.24 35.19
C THR A 558 -10.30 -7.70 35.57
N ALA A 559 -10.36 -8.61 34.59
CA ALA A 559 -10.59 -10.04 34.80
C ALA A 559 -9.78 -10.90 33.80
N ASP A 560 -9.71 -12.21 34.08
CA ASP A 560 -9.34 -13.24 33.11
C ASP A 560 -10.37 -13.32 31.98
N GLY A 561 -9.92 -13.56 30.75
CA GLY A 561 -10.82 -13.68 29.61
C GLY A 561 -10.11 -13.96 28.29
N HIS A 562 -10.86 -13.76 27.20
CA HIS A 562 -10.35 -13.92 25.85
C HIS A 562 -11.15 -13.08 24.84
N LEU A 563 -10.64 -12.98 23.61
CA LEU A 563 -11.36 -12.38 22.51
C LEU A 563 -12.03 -13.44 21.64
N ASN A 564 -13.28 -13.20 21.26
CA ASN A 564 -13.90 -13.83 20.09
C ASN A 564 -13.90 -12.81 18.95
N VAL A 565 -13.54 -13.22 17.74
CA VAL A 565 -13.40 -12.31 16.58
C VAL A 565 -13.98 -12.93 15.33
N TRP A 566 -14.82 -12.19 14.60
CA TRP A 566 -15.54 -12.68 13.42
C TRP A 566 -15.90 -11.54 12.44
N PRO A 567 -16.15 -11.81 11.14
CA PRO A 567 -16.72 -10.81 10.23
C PRO A 567 -18.13 -10.37 10.70
N VAL A 568 -18.48 -9.08 10.54
CA VAL A 568 -19.73 -8.50 11.09
C VAL A 568 -21.01 -9.17 10.55
N ASP A 569 -20.97 -9.67 9.32
CA ASP A 569 -22.04 -10.40 8.63
C ASP A 569 -22.01 -11.93 8.88
N GLY A 570 -21.05 -12.42 9.67
CA GLY A 570 -20.95 -13.82 10.07
C GLY A 570 -21.53 -14.12 11.46
N ALA A 571 -21.75 -15.39 11.74
CA ALA A 571 -22.04 -15.87 13.09
C ALA A 571 -20.88 -15.59 14.08
N GLU A 572 -21.17 -15.47 15.36
CA GLU A 572 -20.14 -15.40 16.41
C GLU A 572 -19.29 -16.69 16.43
N ARG A 573 -17.96 -16.55 16.61
CA ARG A 573 -17.03 -17.69 16.65
C ARG A 573 -16.74 -18.06 18.10
N THR A 574 -17.10 -19.28 18.53
CA THR A 574 -16.92 -19.78 19.91
C THR A 574 -15.47 -20.18 20.26
N THR A 575 -14.52 -19.95 19.36
CA THR A 575 -13.10 -20.15 19.61
C THR A 575 -12.51 -18.96 20.37
N SER A 576 -11.75 -19.25 21.43
CA SER A 576 -10.94 -18.24 22.08
C SER A 576 -9.70 -17.90 21.25
N LEU A 577 -9.39 -16.60 21.18
CA LEU A 577 -8.17 -16.01 20.64
C LEU A 577 -7.62 -15.04 21.68
N VAL A 578 -6.29 -14.87 21.72
CA VAL A 578 -5.60 -13.87 22.56
C VAL A 578 -6.14 -13.89 24.00
N ASN A 579 -5.99 -15.04 24.67
CA ASN A 579 -6.37 -15.19 26.08
C ASN A 579 -5.52 -14.27 26.98
N TYR A 580 -6.16 -13.65 27.98
CA TYR A 580 -5.54 -12.70 28.91
C TYR A 580 -5.93 -12.96 30.37
N ALA A 581 -5.02 -12.60 31.27
CA ALA A 581 -5.22 -12.53 32.71
C ALA A 581 -5.25 -11.05 33.16
N PRO A 582 -5.76 -10.69 34.36
CA PRO A 582 -5.88 -9.30 34.82
C PRO A 582 -4.60 -8.48 34.69
N LYS A 583 -4.72 -7.14 34.53
CA LYS A 583 -3.62 -6.18 34.32
C LYS A 583 -2.34 -6.42 35.15
N ALA A 584 -2.48 -6.93 36.38
CA ALA A 584 -1.35 -7.27 37.26
C ALA A 584 -0.35 -8.27 36.65
N GLU A 585 -0.77 -9.13 35.71
CA GLU A 585 0.08 -10.08 34.99
C GLU A 585 0.68 -9.51 33.68
N GLY A 586 0.43 -8.23 33.42
CA GLY A 586 0.93 -7.47 32.26
C GLY A 586 -0.01 -7.51 31.05
N VAL A 587 0.31 -6.67 30.08
CA VAL A 587 -0.37 -6.62 28.76
C VAL A 587 -0.24 -7.96 28.03
N ARG A 588 -1.24 -8.32 27.21
CA ARG A 588 -1.14 -9.44 26.25
C ARG A 588 -1.43 -8.94 24.84
N ALA A 589 -0.63 -9.41 23.89
CA ALA A 589 -0.82 -9.17 22.46
C ALA A 589 -0.72 -10.52 21.74
N GLY A 590 -1.51 -10.71 20.69
CA GLY A 590 -1.48 -11.92 19.89
C GLY A 590 -1.84 -11.66 18.43
N HIS A 591 -1.04 -12.20 17.52
CA HIS A 591 -1.35 -12.16 16.09
C HIS A 591 -2.47 -13.13 15.72
N THR A 592 -3.42 -12.70 14.89
CA THR A 592 -4.45 -13.57 14.28
C THR A 592 -4.72 -13.19 12.81
N VAL A 593 -5.54 -13.97 12.12
CA VAL A 593 -6.02 -13.67 10.75
C VAL A 593 -7.53 -13.85 10.68
N VAL A 594 -8.24 -12.83 10.18
CA VAL A 594 -9.72 -12.80 10.18
C VAL A 594 -10.22 -12.25 8.84
N LYS A 595 -11.22 -12.91 8.28
CA LYS A 595 -11.93 -12.43 7.08
C LYS A 595 -12.72 -11.16 7.44
N ALA A 596 -12.57 -10.11 6.64
CA ALA A 596 -13.43 -8.93 6.71
C ALA A 596 -14.82 -9.26 6.16
N GLY A 597 -15.87 -8.69 6.76
CA GLY A 597 -17.23 -8.78 6.23
C GLY A 597 -17.40 -8.06 4.88
N THR A 598 -18.61 -8.13 4.35
CA THR A 598 -19.05 -7.40 3.14
C THR A 598 -18.93 -5.88 3.28
N ASP A 599 -18.87 -5.35 4.49
CA ASP A 599 -18.68 -3.92 4.80
C ASP A 599 -17.23 -3.55 5.19
N GLY A 600 -16.28 -4.47 5.03
CA GLY A 600 -14.87 -4.26 5.39
C GLY A 600 -14.57 -4.28 6.91
N LYS A 601 -15.53 -4.68 7.76
CA LYS A 601 -15.37 -4.70 9.21
C LYS A 601 -15.25 -6.12 9.80
N ILE A 602 -14.83 -6.17 11.06
CA ILE A 602 -14.95 -7.33 11.96
C ILE A 602 -15.64 -6.91 13.26
N ARG A 603 -16.27 -7.86 13.95
CA ARG A 603 -16.74 -7.72 15.33
C ARG A 603 -15.76 -8.42 16.27
N ILE A 604 -15.46 -7.78 17.40
CA ILE A 604 -14.66 -8.32 18.51
C ILE A 604 -15.51 -8.32 19.78
N ARG A 605 -15.45 -9.39 20.57
CA ARG A 605 -16.04 -9.51 21.91
C ARG A 605 -14.97 -9.58 22.99
N ASN A 606 -15.19 -8.91 24.12
CA ASN A 606 -14.49 -9.16 25.38
C ASN A 606 -15.23 -10.27 26.14
N ASP A 607 -14.83 -11.53 25.98
CA ASP A 607 -15.44 -12.65 26.72
C ASP A 607 -14.72 -12.84 28.06
N SER A 608 -15.13 -11.99 29.01
CA SER A 608 -14.71 -11.99 30.40
C SER A 608 -15.85 -11.46 31.29
N PRO A 609 -15.79 -11.69 32.62
CA PRO A 609 -16.70 -11.06 33.57
C PRO A 609 -16.29 -9.61 33.91
N GLY A 610 -15.27 -9.04 33.26
CA GLY A 610 -14.71 -7.71 33.56
C GLY A 610 -14.64 -6.80 32.33
N THR A 611 -14.13 -5.59 32.55
CA THR A 611 -13.80 -4.62 31.50
C THR A 611 -12.43 -4.90 30.87
N ALA A 612 -12.22 -4.50 29.62
CA ALA A 612 -10.93 -4.56 28.93
C ALA A 612 -10.76 -3.43 27.90
N HIS A 613 -9.58 -2.83 27.79
CA HIS A 613 -9.25 -1.96 26.67
C HIS A 613 -8.62 -2.73 25.52
N LEU A 614 -9.01 -2.40 24.28
CA LEU A 614 -8.59 -3.09 23.07
C LEU A 614 -7.87 -2.14 22.11
N LEU A 615 -6.72 -2.59 21.62
CA LEU A 615 -5.96 -1.98 20.55
C LEU A 615 -5.94 -2.97 19.37
N VAL A 616 -6.25 -2.49 18.17
CA VAL A 616 -6.34 -3.33 16.96
C VAL A 616 -5.45 -2.76 15.87
N GLU A 617 -4.43 -3.52 15.47
CA GLU A 617 -3.52 -3.18 14.39
C GLU A 617 -3.70 -4.11 13.19
N VAL A 618 -3.72 -3.53 11.98
CA VAL A 618 -3.65 -4.30 10.72
C VAL A 618 -2.21 -4.25 10.21
N GLN A 619 -1.64 -5.42 9.91
CA GLN A 619 -0.25 -5.58 9.42
C GLN A 619 -0.18 -5.92 7.92
N GLY A 620 -1.29 -6.36 7.34
CA GLY A 620 -1.38 -6.81 5.95
C GLY A 620 -2.75 -7.44 5.68
N TRP A 621 -3.02 -7.83 4.44
CA TRP A 621 -4.23 -8.59 4.11
C TRP A 621 -4.00 -9.60 2.99
N TYR A 622 -4.71 -10.72 3.03
CA TYR A 622 -4.67 -11.74 2.01
C TYR A 622 -5.87 -11.61 1.07
N MET A 623 -5.61 -11.64 -0.24
CA MET A 623 -6.63 -11.57 -1.29
C MET A 623 -6.28 -12.53 -2.44
N GLY A 624 -7.28 -13.02 -3.17
CA GLY A 624 -7.04 -13.81 -4.39
C GLY A 624 -6.52 -12.93 -5.54
N ASP A 625 -5.91 -13.55 -6.55
CA ASP A 625 -5.57 -12.82 -7.79
C ASP A 625 -6.87 -12.43 -8.51
N LEU A 626 -7.18 -11.13 -8.56
CA LEU A 626 -8.40 -10.60 -9.18
C LEU A 626 -8.41 -10.66 -10.72
N VAL A 627 -7.27 -11.01 -11.31
CA VAL A 627 -7.14 -11.44 -12.71
C VAL A 627 -6.86 -12.95 -12.72
N PRO A 628 -7.88 -13.81 -12.93
CA PRO A 628 -7.70 -15.26 -13.07
C PRO A 628 -6.75 -15.58 -14.23
N ALA A 629 -6.07 -16.73 -14.20
CA ALA A 629 -5.18 -17.18 -15.29
C ALA A 629 -5.91 -17.29 -16.64
N GLY A 630 -5.17 -17.25 -17.75
CA GLY A 630 -5.70 -17.42 -19.11
C GLY A 630 -6.05 -18.88 -19.45
N GLY A 631 -7.19 -19.38 -18.96
CA GLY A 631 -7.67 -20.72 -19.29
C GLY A 631 -9.14 -20.94 -18.89
N THR A 632 -9.76 -21.99 -19.43
CA THR A 632 -11.12 -22.41 -19.03
C THR A 632 -11.11 -22.79 -17.56
N GLN A 633 -11.75 -22.00 -16.70
CA GLN A 633 -11.91 -22.36 -15.31
C GLN A 633 -12.74 -23.66 -15.22
N PRO A 634 -12.31 -24.67 -14.46
CA PRO A 634 -13.20 -25.75 -14.06
C PRO A 634 -14.42 -25.17 -13.34
N GLY A 635 -15.61 -25.62 -13.72
CA GLY A 635 -16.81 -25.36 -12.93
C GLY A 635 -16.76 -26.12 -11.61
N ASP A 636 -17.45 -25.61 -10.59
CA ASP A 636 -17.41 -26.17 -9.24
C ASP A 636 -18.02 -27.58 -9.18
N GLY A 637 -17.21 -28.62 -8.91
CA GLY A 637 -17.71 -29.99 -8.82
C GLY A 637 -16.67 -31.11 -8.61
N ASP A 638 -16.49 -31.51 -7.35
CA ASP A 638 -15.99 -32.81 -6.84
C ASP A 638 -14.52 -33.25 -7.15
N PRO A 639 -13.88 -34.17 -6.37
CA PRO A 639 -12.42 -34.30 -6.33
C PRO A 639 -11.79 -35.63 -6.83
N THR A 640 -10.49 -35.54 -7.17
CA THR A 640 -9.48 -36.62 -7.37
C THR A 640 -9.55 -37.47 -8.67
N PRO A 641 -8.44 -38.12 -9.12
CA PRO A 641 -7.01 -37.93 -8.82
C PRO A 641 -6.08 -37.72 -10.06
N LEU A 642 -4.83 -37.33 -9.79
CA LEU A 642 -3.65 -37.26 -10.70
C LEU A 642 -2.73 -38.50 -10.53
N PRO A 643 -1.57 -38.68 -11.22
CA PRO A 643 -1.05 -38.15 -12.52
C PRO A 643 -0.42 -39.24 -13.45
N THR A 644 0.06 -38.86 -14.65
CA THR A 644 1.20 -39.57 -15.32
C THR A 644 2.04 -38.65 -16.26
N GLY A 645 3.35 -38.51 -15.97
CA GLY A 645 4.43 -38.09 -16.91
C GLY A 645 4.47 -36.63 -17.40
N GLY A 646 5.64 -35.97 -17.57
CA GLY A 646 7.00 -36.34 -17.12
C GLY A 646 8.12 -35.48 -17.75
N GLN A 647 9.14 -35.14 -16.94
CA GLN A 647 10.48 -34.60 -17.31
C GLN A 647 10.53 -33.18 -17.95
N SER A 648 11.25 -32.21 -17.34
CA SER A 648 12.69 -31.85 -17.55
C SER A 648 12.87 -30.91 -18.76
N ILE A 649 13.69 -29.84 -18.74
CA ILE A 649 15.16 -29.78 -18.53
C ILE A 649 15.56 -28.51 -17.73
N VAL A 650 16.82 -28.46 -17.27
CA VAL A 650 17.43 -27.44 -16.37
C VAL A 650 18.49 -26.61 -17.13
N GLU A 651 19.09 -25.63 -16.45
CA GLU A 651 20.31 -24.86 -16.82
C GLU A 651 20.10 -23.67 -17.78
N GLY A 652 20.70 -22.47 -17.59
CA GLY A 652 21.45 -21.95 -16.43
C GLY A 652 22.65 -21.08 -16.83
N PHE A 653 22.73 -19.83 -16.35
CA PHE A 653 23.94 -18.98 -16.44
C PHE A 653 23.95 -17.88 -15.35
N VAL A 654 25.11 -17.31 -15.05
CA VAL A 654 25.38 -16.45 -13.87
C VAL A 654 26.01 -15.10 -14.26
N TYR A 655 25.72 -14.05 -13.48
CA TYR A 655 26.27 -12.68 -13.55
C TYR A 655 27.78 -12.60 -13.25
N PRO A 656 28.43 -11.45 -13.50
CA PRO A 656 28.87 -10.64 -12.35
C PRO A 656 28.88 -9.10 -12.57
N LEU A 657 29.21 -8.39 -11.47
CA LEU A 657 29.50 -6.95 -11.32
C LEU A 657 28.26 -6.02 -11.34
N ASP A 658 27.89 -5.26 -10.29
CA ASP A 658 28.59 -4.49 -9.23
C ASP A 658 28.87 -3.02 -9.58
N LEU A 659 28.30 -2.11 -8.77
CA LEU A 659 28.84 -0.82 -8.36
C LEU A 659 27.90 -0.18 -7.32
N SER A 660 28.34 -0.07 -6.06
CA SER A 660 27.65 0.68 -5.00
C SER A 660 28.14 2.13 -4.90
N HIS A 661 27.33 3.04 -4.34
CA HIS A 661 27.81 4.32 -3.81
C HIS A 661 27.00 4.74 -2.57
N GLU A 662 27.59 5.63 -1.76
CA GLU A 662 27.26 5.88 -0.36
C GLU A 662 27.17 7.41 -0.10
N TYR A 663 26.42 7.84 0.90
CA TYR A 663 26.42 9.24 1.38
C TYR A 663 26.22 9.31 2.91
N ALA A 664 26.85 10.30 3.55
CA ALA A 664 26.94 10.40 5.01
C ALA A 664 27.10 11.85 5.51
N GLY A 665 26.80 12.08 6.80
CA GLY A 665 26.97 13.36 7.53
C GLY A 665 25.72 14.25 7.52
N THR A 666 25.08 14.75 8.59
CA THR A 666 25.35 15.04 10.04
C THR A 666 25.72 16.48 10.41
N SER A 667 24.72 17.27 10.82
CA SER A 667 24.83 18.32 11.85
C SER A 667 23.41 18.73 12.30
N GLY A 668 23.18 18.94 13.60
CA GLY A 668 21.84 19.25 14.12
C GLY A 668 21.65 20.71 14.54
N GLN A 669 20.54 21.29 14.11
CA GLN A 669 19.77 22.31 14.84
C GLN A 669 18.28 21.94 14.72
N ASP A 670 17.47 22.29 15.72
CA ASP A 670 16.04 21.97 15.73
C ASP A 670 15.29 22.88 14.75
N ASP A 671 14.90 22.34 13.60
CA ASP A 671 14.14 23.06 12.57
C ASP A 671 13.29 22.11 11.73
N TRP A 672 12.06 22.53 11.41
CA TRP A 672 10.97 21.57 11.21
C TRP A 672 10.91 21.01 9.79
N GLY A 673 10.91 19.67 9.74
CA GLY A 673 10.46 18.93 8.56
C GLY A 673 8.95 19.06 8.36
N ARG A 674 8.49 18.68 7.16
CA ARG A 674 7.08 18.71 6.74
C ARG A 674 6.13 18.09 7.77
N ASP A 675 6.55 16.99 8.38
CA ASP A 675 5.82 16.18 9.36
C ASP A 675 5.35 16.97 10.62
N GLU A 676 6.09 17.99 11.07
CA GLU A 676 5.68 18.83 12.23
C GLU A 676 4.82 20.04 11.86
N ALA A 677 4.80 20.42 10.58
CA ALA A 677 3.92 21.48 10.08
C ALA A 677 2.52 20.97 9.75
N GLU A 678 2.40 19.74 9.24
CA GLU A 678 1.09 19.07 9.06
C GLU A 678 0.39 18.89 10.43
N ALA A 679 1.14 18.76 11.53
CA ALA A 679 0.63 18.76 12.90
C ALA A 679 0.13 20.14 13.42
N ARG A 680 0.21 21.21 12.61
CA ARG A 680 -0.25 22.57 12.94
C ARG A 680 -1.13 23.21 11.86
N ASN A 681 -1.82 22.39 11.06
CA ASN A 681 -2.76 22.80 9.99
C ASN A 681 -2.09 23.55 8.80
N PHE A 682 -0.84 23.21 8.46
CA PHE A 682 -0.21 23.61 7.20
C PHE A 682 -0.31 22.47 6.19
N GLU A 683 -0.88 22.71 5.01
CA GLU A 683 -1.10 21.70 3.97
C GLU A 683 -0.59 22.21 2.62
N LEU A 684 0.29 21.45 1.97
CA LEU A 684 0.76 21.75 0.62
C LEU A 684 -0.31 21.34 -0.41
N ILE A 685 -0.99 22.32 -1.02
CA ILE A 685 -2.10 22.08 -1.96
C ILE A 685 -1.60 21.68 -3.35
N SER A 686 -0.56 22.36 -3.85
CA SER A 686 0.02 22.10 -5.17
C SER A 686 1.36 22.83 -5.34
N GLY A 687 2.20 22.38 -6.28
CA GLY A 687 3.40 23.14 -6.65
C GLY A 687 4.06 22.59 -7.90
N ASN A 688 4.64 23.46 -8.72
CA ASN A 688 5.26 23.05 -10.00
C ASN A 688 6.73 22.60 -9.85
N GLY A 689 7.24 22.44 -8.62
CA GLY A 689 8.62 22.08 -8.30
C GLY A 689 9.66 23.21 -8.45
N GLY A 690 9.30 24.35 -9.07
CA GLY A 690 10.21 25.50 -9.19
C GLY A 690 10.37 26.30 -7.89
N ILE A 691 9.42 26.16 -6.96
CA ILE A 691 9.57 26.46 -5.53
C ILE A 691 9.29 25.16 -4.78
N ILE A 692 10.14 24.78 -3.82
CA ILE A 692 9.92 23.64 -2.93
C ILE A 692 9.95 24.05 -1.46
N TRP A 693 9.20 23.34 -0.63
CA TRP A 693 9.28 23.44 0.83
C TRP A 693 10.59 22.79 1.32
N VAL A 694 11.36 23.51 2.13
CA VAL A 694 12.59 23.04 2.78
C VAL A 694 12.61 23.43 4.26
N SER A 695 13.56 22.86 5.01
CA SER A 695 13.94 23.38 6.33
C SER A 695 14.42 24.84 6.20
N CYS A 696 14.05 25.68 7.16
CA CYS A 696 14.53 27.05 7.32
C CYS A 696 16.04 27.18 7.61
N THR A 697 16.71 26.09 7.95
CA THR A 697 18.18 25.97 8.08
C THR A 697 18.89 25.49 6.81
N ALA A 698 18.17 25.31 5.69
CA ALA A 698 18.78 24.94 4.42
C ALA A 698 19.92 25.92 4.04
N ALA A 699 21.05 25.37 3.63
CA ALA A 699 22.28 26.13 3.43
C ALA A 699 22.13 27.21 2.34
N THR A 700 22.70 28.38 2.62
CA THR A 700 22.80 29.49 1.65
C THR A 700 23.78 29.11 0.53
N GLU A 701 23.33 29.17 -0.71
CA GLU A 701 24.11 28.88 -1.92
C GLU A 701 24.21 30.15 -2.76
N ASP A 702 25.42 30.57 -3.15
CA ASP A 702 25.70 31.76 -3.96
C ASP A 702 25.03 33.08 -3.49
N GLY A 703 24.77 33.19 -2.18
CA GLY A 703 24.10 34.34 -1.56
C GLY A 703 22.57 34.24 -1.52
N VAL A 704 21.99 33.12 -1.96
CA VAL A 704 20.56 32.79 -1.91
C VAL A 704 20.30 31.79 -0.78
N GLY A 705 19.38 32.13 0.12
CA GLY A 705 18.94 31.27 1.22
C GLY A 705 17.58 30.64 0.95
N VAL A 706 16.59 30.99 1.77
CA VAL A 706 15.20 30.54 1.67
C VAL A 706 14.23 31.69 1.92
N ILE A 707 13.11 31.67 1.18
CA ILE A 707 11.95 32.53 1.42
C ILE A 707 11.32 32.05 2.74
N LYS A 708 10.93 32.96 3.63
CA LYS A 708 10.34 32.62 4.92
C LYS A 708 8.93 33.19 5.05
N VAL A 709 7.98 32.37 5.47
CA VAL A 709 6.57 32.74 5.70
C VAL A 709 6.27 32.62 7.19
N PHE A 710 5.86 33.72 7.81
CA PHE A 710 5.59 33.79 9.26
C PHE A 710 4.07 33.80 9.54
N PRO A 711 3.52 32.81 10.28
CA PRO A 711 2.11 32.68 10.60
C PRO A 711 1.73 33.43 11.90
N GLY A 712 2.09 34.71 11.99
CA GLY A 712 1.85 35.56 13.17
C GLY A 712 3.01 35.60 14.16
N LEU A 713 3.00 36.63 15.01
CA LEU A 713 4.01 36.83 16.06
C LEU A 713 3.56 36.22 17.39
N LEU A 714 4.50 35.65 18.14
CA LEU A 714 4.23 35.14 19.49
C LEU A 714 4.14 36.25 20.55
N ASN A 715 4.81 37.39 20.33
CA ASN A 715 5.09 38.38 21.37
C ASN A 715 4.70 39.85 21.05
N GLY A 716 4.08 40.14 19.89
CA GLY A 716 3.51 41.46 19.56
C GLY A 716 4.49 42.63 19.27
N ASP A 717 5.72 42.58 19.77
CA ASP A 717 6.67 43.70 19.77
C ASP A 717 7.71 43.68 18.61
N THR A 718 7.54 42.83 17.59
CA THR A 718 8.52 42.67 16.49
C THR A 718 8.07 43.42 15.23
N GLU A 719 8.99 44.18 14.61
CA GLU A 719 8.75 44.87 13.34
C GLU A 719 9.04 43.95 12.14
N VAL A 720 8.49 44.30 10.97
CA VAL A 720 8.61 43.52 9.72
C VAL A 720 10.07 43.54 9.24
N GLY A 721 10.62 42.37 8.87
CA GLY A 721 12.01 42.22 8.43
C GLY A 721 13.04 42.01 9.55
N GLU A 722 12.70 42.24 10.83
CA GLU A 722 13.58 41.94 11.96
C GLU A 722 13.72 40.42 12.23
N PRO A 723 14.81 39.95 12.85
CA PRO A 723 15.00 38.52 13.11
C PRO A 723 14.03 37.97 14.17
N HIS A 724 13.00 37.25 13.73
CA HIS A 724 12.00 36.58 14.57
C HIS A 724 12.56 35.42 15.42
N LEU A 725 13.33 35.74 16.46
CA LEU A 725 13.94 34.77 17.36
C LEU A 725 12.89 33.97 18.15
N GLY A 726 12.76 32.68 17.83
CA GLY A 726 11.86 31.75 18.51
C GLY A 726 10.44 31.66 17.95
N VAL A 727 10.16 32.32 16.82
CA VAL A 727 8.88 32.17 16.09
C VAL A 727 9.02 31.15 14.97
N THR A 728 8.01 30.31 14.78
CA THR A 728 7.96 29.35 13.65
C THR A 728 7.88 30.10 12.32
N ALA A 729 8.65 29.66 11.32
CA ALA A 729 8.47 30.01 9.93
C ALA A 729 8.21 28.75 9.08
N VAL A 730 7.57 28.92 7.93
CA VAL A 730 7.54 27.92 6.86
C VAL A 730 8.47 28.41 5.75
N CYS A 731 9.41 27.58 5.32
CA CYS A 731 10.49 28.02 4.43
C CYS A 731 10.51 27.31 3.08
N PHE A 732 10.90 28.07 2.06
CA PHE A 732 10.87 27.65 0.67
C PHE A 732 12.17 27.98 -0.04
N LYS A 733 12.67 27.03 -0.84
CA LYS A 733 13.81 27.25 -1.73
C LYS A 733 13.32 27.31 -3.16
N VAL A 734 13.73 28.35 -3.88
CA VAL A 734 13.52 28.46 -5.32
C VAL A 734 14.56 27.60 -6.04
N LEU A 735 14.10 26.74 -6.95
CA LEU A 735 14.94 25.86 -7.77
C LEU A 735 14.92 26.18 -9.26
N ALA A 736 14.00 27.04 -9.70
CA ALA A 736 13.87 27.43 -11.11
C ALA A 736 13.45 28.90 -11.24
N PRO A 737 13.86 29.60 -12.32
CA PRO A 737 13.43 30.98 -12.60
C PRO A 737 11.91 31.17 -12.71
N LYS A 738 11.13 30.08 -12.84
CA LYS A 738 9.66 30.09 -12.84
C LYS A 738 9.13 28.98 -11.96
N GLY A 739 8.81 29.33 -10.72
CA GLY A 739 8.24 28.44 -9.73
C GLY A 739 6.90 28.95 -9.20
N VAL A 740 6.01 28.04 -8.83
CA VAL A 740 4.74 28.31 -8.14
C VAL A 740 4.56 27.25 -7.07
N VAL A 741 4.21 27.66 -5.85
CA VAL A 741 3.75 26.77 -4.78
C VAL A 741 2.50 27.35 -4.13
N LYS A 742 1.51 26.50 -3.83
CA LYS A 742 0.30 26.86 -3.08
C LYS A 742 0.18 26.02 -1.82
N LEU A 743 -0.08 26.66 -0.69
CA LEU A 743 -0.32 26.01 0.59
C LEU A 743 -1.53 26.61 1.30
N ARG A 744 -2.26 25.76 2.03
CA ARG A 744 -3.16 26.17 3.11
C ARG A 744 -2.31 26.43 4.34
N ILE A 745 -2.54 27.57 4.99
CA ILE A 745 -1.76 28.09 6.10
C ILE A 745 -2.71 28.86 7.04
N PRO A 746 -2.67 28.66 8.37
CA PRO A 746 -3.70 29.20 9.27
C PRO A 746 -3.87 30.72 9.23
N ASN A 747 -2.79 31.45 8.91
CA ASN A 747 -2.70 32.90 8.80
C ASN A 747 -1.33 33.26 8.18
N VAL A 748 -1.22 34.42 7.51
CA VAL A 748 0.07 34.95 7.01
C VAL A 748 0.27 36.36 7.57
N TYR A 749 1.32 36.56 8.36
CA TYR A 749 1.71 37.86 8.90
C TYR A 749 2.77 38.53 8.01
N GLU A 750 3.81 37.80 7.61
CA GLU A 750 4.94 38.31 6.85
C GLU A 750 5.48 37.26 5.87
N VAL A 751 5.96 37.71 4.72
CA VAL A 751 6.76 36.92 3.78
C VAL A 751 8.09 37.63 3.53
N GLN A 752 9.20 36.99 3.88
CA GLN A 752 10.57 37.49 3.71
C GLN A 752 11.26 36.81 2.53
N GLY A 753 12.00 37.57 1.73
CA GLY A 753 12.76 37.07 0.58
C GLY A 753 13.95 36.14 0.93
N ASP A 754 14.50 35.49 -0.09
CA ASP A 754 15.61 34.54 0.03
C ASP A 754 17.00 35.19 -0.11
N GLY A 755 17.10 36.45 -0.52
CA GLY A 755 18.35 37.18 -0.71
C GLY A 755 19.13 37.36 0.59
N ARG A 756 20.40 36.93 0.58
CA ARG A 756 21.36 37.10 1.69
C ARG A 756 22.66 37.78 1.23
N SER A 757 22.67 38.36 0.04
CA SER A 757 23.76 39.19 -0.51
C SER A 757 23.21 40.11 -1.61
N PRO A 758 23.77 41.32 -1.82
CA PRO A 758 23.19 42.32 -2.72
C PRO A 758 22.96 41.81 -4.15
N GLY A 759 21.71 41.86 -4.61
CA GLY A 759 21.30 41.42 -5.95
C GLY A 759 21.09 39.91 -6.12
N ALA A 760 21.44 39.08 -5.13
CA ALA A 760 21.18 37.65 -5.13
C ALA A 760 19.76 37.35 -4.61
N GLY A 761 19.14 36.28 -5.12
CA GLY A 761 17.81 35.83 -4.72
C GLY A 761 16.72 36.10 -5.76
N HIS A 762 15.48 35.84 -5.36
CA HIS A 762 14.31 35.80 -6.23
C HIS A 762 13.20 36.72 -5.71
N ASP A 763 12.67 37.57 -6.58
CA ASP A 763 11.45 38.29 -6.26
C ASP A 763 10.27 37.34 -6.45
N VAL A 764 9.29 37.38 -5.55
CA VAL A 764 8.07 36.59 -5.62
C VAL A 764 6.82 37.45 -5.55
N ASP A 765 5.83 37.17 -6.39
CA ASP A 765 4.47 37.58 -6.10
C ASP A 765 3.90 36.61 -5.06
N ALA A 766 3.52 37.14 -3.90
CA ALA A 766 2.92 36.42 -2.80
C ALA A 766 1.43 36.80 -2.69
N THR A 767 0.56 35.82 -2.89
CA THR A 767 -0.89 35.96 -3.01
C THR A 767 -1.57 35.23 -1.86
N VAL A 768 -2.22 35.97 -0.96
CA VAL A 768 -2.98 35.44 0.17
C VAL A 768 -4.48 35.54 -0.12
N VAL A 769 -5.17 34.40 -0.08
CA VAL A 769 -6.63 34.28 -0.24
C VAL A 769 -7.24 33.85 1.08
N ASN A 770 -8.23 34.58 1.60
CA ASN A 770 -9.01 34.12 2.75
C ASN A 770 -10.03 33.05 2.33
N VAL A 771 -10.05 31.88 2.96
CA VAL A 771 -10.95 30.77 2.53
C VAL A 771 -12.43 31.01 2.81
N ALA A 772 -12.77 31.92 3.73
CA ALA A 772 -14.14 32.18 4.17
C ALA A 772 -14.80 33.35 3.42
N SER A 773 -14.07 34.43 3.13
CA SER A 773 -14.58 35.56 2.35
C SER A 773 -14.23 35.48 0.85
N GLY A 774 -13.27 34.62 0.47
CA GLY A 774 -12.76 34.53 -0.91
C GLY A 774 -11.90 35.72 -1.34
N THR A 775 -11.56 36.62 -0.40
CA THR A 775 -10.82 37.85 -0.69
C THR A 775 -9.35 37.56 -0.93
N GLU A 776 -8.82 37.99 -2.08
CA GLU A 776 -7.42 37.86 -2.50
C GLU A 776 -6.65 39.16 -2.27
N ARG A 777 -5.40 39.06 -1.78
CA ARG A 777 -4.41 40.16 -1.72
C ARG A 777 -3.06 39.66 -2.21
N THR A 778 -2.48 40.33 -3.20
CA THR A 778 -1.18 39.99 -3.79
C THR A 778 -0.19 41.13 -3.61
N LYS A 779 1.03 40.82 -3.16
CA LYS A 779 2.15 41.77 -3.04
C LYS A 779 3.41 41.20 -3.70
N ARG A 780 4.27 42.09 -4.20
CA ARG A 780 5.62 41.77 -4.66
C ARG A 780 6.55 41.76 -3.45
N VAL A 781 7.15 40.62 -3.13
CA VAL A 781 8.26 40.52 -2.19
C VAL A 781 9.54 40.59 -3.01
N GLU A 782 10.31 41.68 -2.88
CA GLU A 782 11.64 41.76 -3.51
C GLU A 782 12.64 40.88 -2.73
N ARG A 783 13.64 40.35 -3.43
CA ARG A 783 14.53 39.28 -2.93
C ARG A 783 15.18 39.54 -1.58
N ASP A 784 15.57 40.77 -1.28
CA ASP A 784 16.21 41.20 -0.03
C ASP A 784 15.30 42.05 0.88
N GLU A 785 13.99 42.11 0.59
CA GLU A 785 12.97 42.78 1.41
C GLU A 785 12.05 41.78 2.16
N SER A 786 11.04 42.30 2.87
CA SER A 786 10.04 41.51 3.59
C SER A 786 8.70 42.23 3.62
N GLU A 787 7.61 41.51 3.32
CA GLU A 787 6.30 42.10 3.05
C GLU A 787 5.22 41.66 4.03
N GLN A 788 4.38 42.62 4.45
CA GLN A 788 3.40 42.45 5.52
C GLN A 788 2.00 42.11 4.99
N PHE A 789 1.41 41.04 5.53
CA PHE A 789 0.07 40.54 5.21
C PHE A 789 -0.88 40.50 6.43
N GLY A 790 -0.37 40.64 7.65
CA GLY A 790 -1.15 40.66 8.90
C GLY A 790 -0.61 41.66 9.94
N ARG A 791 -1.28 41.79 11.10
CA ARG A 791 -0.90 42.73 12.16
C ARG A 791 -0.08 42.05 13.27
N THR A 792 0.71 42.83 14.01
CA THR A 792 1.56 42.35 15.10
C THR A 792 0.77 41.93 16.35
N ASP A 793 -0.34 42.60 16.65
CA ASP A 793 -1.17 42.27 17.82
C ASP A 793 -2.07 41.05 17.58
N VAL A 794 -2.35 40.35 18.69
CA VAL A 794 -3.11 39.09 18.71
C VAL A 794 -4.63 39.28 18.82
N THR A 795 -5.16 40.48 18.61
CA THR A 795 -6.57 40.81 18.94
C THR A 795 -7.58 40.63 17.81
N CYS A 796 -7.14 40.21 16.62
CA CYS A 796 -7.99 39.66 15.55
C CYS A 796 -9.20 40.54 15.16
N ASP A 797 -9.00 41.85 14.97
CA ASP A 797 -10.06 42.73 14.48
C ASP A 797 -10.37 42.47 13.00
N GLU A 798 -11.39 41.65 12.75
CA GLU A 798 -11.88 41.31 11.41
C GLU A 798 -12.38 42.53 10.61
N ASN A 799 -12.52 43.70 11.24
CA ASN A 799 -13.03 44.94 10.63
C ASN A 799 -11.93 45.94 10.21
N HIS A 800 -10.64 45.65 10.44
CA HIS A 800 -9.55 46.58 10.13
C HIS A 800 -9.45 46.85 8.62
N PRO A 801 -9.46 48.10 8.13
CA PRO A 801 -9.61 48.40 6.70
C PRO A 801 -8.50 47.81 5.82
N ASP A 802 -7.25 47.83 6.29
CA ASP A 802 -6.10 47.29 5.53
C ASP A 802 -5.91 45.77 5.71
N PHE A 803 -6.48 45.20 6.77
CA PHE A 803 -6.23 43.82 7.20
C PHE A 803 -7.48 43.07 7.74
N PRO A 804 -8.61 43.04 7.02
CA PRO A 804 -9.75 42.22 7.42
C PRO A 804 -9.40 40.73 7.32
N ASP A 805 -10.14 39.90 8.06
CA ASP A 805 -10.05 38.43 8.08
C ASP A 805 -8.65 37.81 8.38
N ASN A 806 -7.78 38.48 9.14
CA ASN A 806 -6.37 38.06 9.34
C ASN A 806 -6.14 36.86 10.31
N CYS A 807 -7.18 36.37 10.99
CA CYS A 807 -7.12 35.25 11.96
C CYS A 807 -7.92 34.01 11.54
N ARG A 808 -8.08 33.77 10.23
CA ARG A 808 -8.74 32.58 9.69
C ARG A 808 -7.87 31.95 8.60
N GLU A 809 -8.07 30.65 8.39
CA GLU A 809 -7.36 29.85 7.38
C GLU A 809 -7.25 30.58 6.03
N THR A 810 -6.03 30.59 5.48
CA THR A 810 -5.71 31.24 4.21
C THR A 810 -5.06 30.26 3.24
N LEU A 811 -5.19 30.54 1.95
CA LEU A 811 -4.36 29.94 0.91
C LEU A 811 -3.28 30.95 0.54
N LEU A 812 -2.02 30.59 0.68
CA LEU A 812 -0.88 31.34 0.16
C LEU A 812 -0.41 30.69 -1.15
N GLU A 813 -0.36 31.46 -2.23
CA GLU A 813 0.45 31.15 -3.40
C GLU A 813 1.72 32.02 -3.37
N LEU A 814 2.88 31.40 -3.59
CA LEU A 814 4.14 32.08 -3.90
C LEU A 814 4.49 31.80 -5.36
N ARG A 815 4.93 32.82 -6.10
CA ARG A 815 5.26 32.72 -7.54
C ARG A 815 6.53 33.50 -7.87
N VAL A 816 7.54 32.84 -8.43
CA VAL A 816 8.78 33.47 -8.92
C VAL A 816 8.50 34.32 -10.15
N VAL A 817 9.08 35.53 -10.18
CA VAL A 817 8.73 36.58 -11.15
C VAL A 817 9.93 37.38 -11.69
N ASN A 818 11.14 36.82 -11.56
CA ASN A 818 12.38 37.29 -12.20
C ASN A 818 12.50 36.83 -13.67
#